data_AF-A0ABD0YNQ9-F1
#
_entry.id   AF-A0ABD0YNQ9-F1
#
_cell.length_a   1.000
_cell.length_b   1.000
_cell.length_c   1.000
_cell.angle_alpha   90.00
_cell.angle_beta   90.00
_cell.angle_gamma   90.00
#
_symmetry.space_group_name_H-M   'P 1'
#
loop_
_entity.id
_entity.type
_entity.pdbx_description
1 polymer ?
#
loop_
_entity_poly.entity_id
_entity_poly.type
_entity_poly.pdbx_seq_one_letter_code
_entity_poly.pdbx_strand_id
1 'polypeptide(L)'
;MKNHIKNEATDDLPACPKETSEIWELKGKTGKPLRLFTNSGNPVTDWSGRPLRNIRGEMLFTFISESNRWVDPIGNLLRDAYGNKPGEFNFDPERVPKKEILMEPISDDSGKPMLIYDMKGNPLTNICGQPLADSQGNCLLLFDSRGDPISDVVGRTIMNERGEILTDPRKQAILTPRGEPAYLFDIWGKPLTDQNGYPLQDLRGEPIVMKDRLNSPWMTNYGSDLYDADGTRRSDARFDMSKKPRTKTDSALNKVENGSDKSIFIFDKFGRPLTDWNANPLINRSGKSVLSEELEKMNEVYKIPKEIYQASKFCVLRNNDGLGARLYNAEGRPLTNHLGEVLTNARGSLLLKFDSEGYPIGDMNGEKCFDDLGNAIGSRRFYPFGPNGHYNLKTLNLKGKDLGVLFDATGLPVTDAHGNPLFNSKGKSMVKFSENNIPINGIDGGILFEISGLPLPQSLDKPLYCPRGCPVRLFDSDGHPLTDKFGYILKCVKGEYLLKVDQINRIVSDRKNGPVFDAKRVPKYLHLEFDCRRVPENETESQRKRCRSPKVLYNFKGFPLTDSSGKLLVDVTGKPLIEFECTKNPEISNLVFDLEGSTYVRRVEVGCALNHLLFTGDGIPLTDTAGHILKSRTGSLLVELDSNGLPIKDALSRPLYDENGKLLTNQSPVRSKIAAEGQFISINLNCNLYDHKDWPLTDEQGFLLYKSTGSPLIIVDNNGKPLSDYMGDPVYDENGVPVTAKAGCWVDQHGRGLRLYDPDGLPLTDVEGRELYDLSGNSCIRADSIGRPAMDREFRPIRDALGSHITDPKFDASVSPQGPHRCIEVLDDRSRATRIFDKTGRPLTDCKGRCMFSSDGSPLIRISDSGRLADREGDTVYDADKMPLGCGPGKPIKYPCGKPMRLYDSCAWPLTDKEGFPLLTAGGRSMLLVDRLGRPASDLNGGDLYDGEGRKSGEDGFAPLISPWGDGFTKLCLFGLPEKIYDEKARPLTDSDGLLLMNAFGQELVSLGCRRLFNEIGEEVYRFKNSRRATKKGRK
;
A
#
# COMPACT_ATOMS: atom_id res chain seq x y z
N MET A 1 65.43 61.87 37.07
CA MET A 1 66.22 61.08 36.09
C MET A 1 65.68 59.66 36.13
N LYS A 2 64.59 59.38 35.39
CA LYS A 2 64.58 58.63 34.11
C LYS A 2 65.37 57.31 34.15
N ASN A 3 64.70 56.22 34.53
CA ASN A 3 65.06 54.87 34.13
C ASN A 3 64.08 54.43 33.03
N HIS A 4 64.62 54.22 31.82
CA HIS A 4 63.91 53.66 30.69
C HIS A 4 63.95 52.13 30.79
N ILE A 5 62.79 51.51 31.02
CA ILE A 5 62.52 50.12 30.65
C ILE A 5 62.21 50.14 29.15
N LYS A 6 63.04 49.47 28.33
CA LYS A 6 62.72 49.20 26.93
C LYS A 6 61.84 47.95 26.87
N ASN A 7 60.64 48.12 26.35
CA ASN A 7 59.76 47.05 25.89
C ASN A 7 60.42 46.33 24.70
N GLU A 8 60.73 45.05 24.86
CA GLU A 8 60.97 44.11 23.76
C GLU A 8 60.24 42.81 24.10
N ALA A 9 58.92 42.77 23.87
CA ALA A 9 58.12 41.54 23.93
C ALA A 9 56.73 41.76 23.29
N THR A 10 56.68 42.21 22.04
CA THR A 10 55.43 42.22 21.25
C THR A 10 55.77 42.20 19.76
N ASP A 11 56.29 41.09 19.24
CA ASP A 11 56.37 40.81 17.80
C ASP A 11 56.44 39.29 17.59
N ASP A 12 55.33 38.60 17.85
CA ASP A 12 55.33 37.13 17.95
C ASP A 12 54.72 36.36 16.78
N LEU A 13 54.11 37.01 15.79
CA LEU A 13 53.60 36.32 14.59
C LEU A 13 53.81 37.18 13.33
N PRO A 14 54.09 36.56 12.16
CA PRO A 14 54.34 37.30 10.92
C PRO A 14 53.07 38.05 10.47
N ALA A 15 53.25 39.31 10.04
CA ALA A 15 52.17 40.14 9.52
C ALA A 15 51.64 39.65 8.16
N CYS A 16 50.32 39.75 7.95
CA CYS A 16 49.62 39.37 6.72
C CYS A 16 50.03 40.28 5.53
N PRO A 17 50.54 39.74 4.40
CA PRO A 17 50.78 40.52 3.19
C PRO A 17 49.54 40.62 2.28
N LYS A 18 49.46 41.71 1.51
CA LYS A 18 48.32 42.07 0.64
C LYS A 18 48.15 41.12 -0.56
N GLU A 19 46.90 40.96 -0.97
CA GLU A 19 46.34 40.07 -1.99
C GLU A 19 47.10 39.99 -3.32
N THR A 20 47.70 38.82 -3.62
CA THR A 20 47.89 38.30 -4.98
C THR A 20 47.81 36.77 -4.99
N SER A 21 47.33 36.19 -6.09
CA SER A 21 46.83 34.81 -6.29
C SER A 21 47.80 33.62 -6.15
N GLU A 22 48.78 33.65 -5.25
CA GLU A 22 49.65 32.48 -4.98
C GLU A 22 49.35 31.82 -3.63
N ILE A 23 49.38 30.49 -3.61
CA ILE A 23 49.03 29.63 -2.48
C ILE A 23 50.10 29.77 -1.38
N TRP A 24 49.75 30.31 -0.20
CA TRP A 24 50.70 30.56 0.89
C TRP A 24 50.65 29.52 2.02
N GLU A 25 51.83 29.12 2.51
CA GLU A 25 52.02 28.30 3.72
C GLU A 25 52.40 29.20 4.89
N LEU A 26 51.63 29.17 5.98
CA LEU A 26 51.99 29.82 7.23
C LEU A 26 53.13 29.02 7.87
N LYS A 27 54.31 29.64 7.98
CA LYS A 27 55.48 29.07 8.62
C LYS A 27 55.88 29.92 9.81
N GLY A 28 56.26 29.26 10.90
CA GLY A 28 56.79 29.96 12.06
C GLY A 28 58.28 30.27 11.90
N LYS A 29 58.90 30.77 12.98
CA LYS A 29 60.28 31.26 12.99
C LYS A 29 61.30 30.17 12.66
N THR A 30 60.98 28.89 12.87
CA THR A 30 61.88 27.76 12.53
C THR A 30 61.71 27.27 11.09
N GLY A 31 60.81 27.88 10.31
CA GLY A 31 60.46 27.44 8.96
C GLY A 31 59.48 26.26 8.93
N LYS A 32 59.04 25.79 10.10
CA LYS A 32 58.02 24.74 10.22
C LYS A 32 56.61 25.31 9.97
N PRO A 33 55.70 24.50 9.38
CA PRO A 33 54.30 24.86 9.22
C PRO A 33 53.60 25.21 10.54
N LEU A 34 52.75 26.24 10.52
CA LEU A 34 51.88 26.58 11.65
C LEU A 34 50.61 25.70 11.65
N ARG A 35 50.32 25.08 12.78
CA ARG A 35 49.14 24.27 13.12
C ARG A 35 48.26 25.05 14.08
N LEU A 36 47.18 25.59 13.55
CA LEU A 36 46.24 26.40 14.32
C LEU A 36 44.89 25.72 14.39
N PHE A 37 44.26 25.78 15.56
CA PHE A 37 42.98 25.15 15.86
C PHE A 37 42.01 26.15 16.50
N THR A 38 40.72 25.92 16.29
CA THR A 38 39.64 26.62 16.99
C THR A 38 39.55 26.21 18.46
N ASN A 39 38.72 26.91 19.26
CA ASN A 39 38.42 26.52 20.64
C ASN A 39 37.87 25.09 20.77
N SER A 40 37.17 24.58 19.75
CA SER A 40 36.63 23.21 19.72
C SER A 40 37.63 22.17 19.20
N GLY A 41 38.87 22.56 18.91
CA GLY A 41 39.92 21.67 18.43
C GLY A 41 39.89 21.39 16.92
N ASN A 42 39.01 22.04 16.15
CA ASN A 42 38.99 21.89 14.68
C ASN A 42 40.15 22.66 14.04
N PRO A 43 40.84 22.08 13.05
CA PRO A 43 41.96 22.74 12.38
C PRO A 43 41.49 23.90 11.52
N VAL A 44 42.30 24.95 11.45
CA VAL A 44 42.11 26.06 10.50
C VAL A 44 43.30 26.23 9.55
N THR A 45 44.35 25.44 9.74
CA THR A 45 45.44 25.22 8.78
C THR A 45 45.63 23.73 8.52
N ASP A 46 46.13 23.36 7.35
CA ASP A 46 46.43 21.97 7.00
C ASP A 46 47.83 21.51 7.48
N TRP A 47 48.21 20.28 7.11
CA TRP A 47 49.49 19.65 7.39
C TRP A 47 50.72 20.35 6.75
N SER A 48 50.52 21.27 5.82
CA SER A 48 51.58 22.10 5.24
C SER A 48 51.58 23.54 5.78
N GLY A 49 50.62 23.88 6.65
CA GLY A 49 50.44 25.22 7.20
C GLY A 49 49.61 26.11 6.27
N ARG A 50 48.94 25.54 5.25
CA ARG A 50 48.07 26.31 4.37
C ARG A 50 46.77 26.62 5.09
N PRO A 51 46.27 27.86 5.00
CA PRO A 51 44.96 28.21 5.52
C PRO A 51 43.85 27.38 4.89
N LEU A 52 42.98 26.84 5.73
CA LEU A 52 41.80 26.11 5.30
C LEU A 52 40.67 27.08 4.93
N ARG A 53 39.88 26.67 3.93
CA ARG A 53 38.71 27.41 3.45
C ARG A 53 37.47 26.55 3.56
N ASN A 54 36.34 27.16 3.88
CA ASN A 54 35.04 26.50 3.81
C ASN A 54 34.63 26.27 2.34
N ILE A 55 33.51 25.57 2.11
CA ILE A 55 33.00 25.27 0.77
C ILE A 55 32.66 26.52 -0.06
N ARG A 56 32.46 27.68 0.58
CA ARG A 56 32.24 28.98 -0.09
C ARG A 56 33.55 29.69 -0.47
N GLY A 57 34.69 29.09 -0.14
CA GLY A 57 36.02 29.68 -0.34
C GLY A 57 36.43 30.68 0.74
N GLU A 58 35.66 30.84 1.81
CA GLU A 58 35.95 31.77 2.90
C GLU A 58 36.98 31.16 3.86
N MET A 59 37.91 31.98 4.35
CA MET A 59 38.94 31.55 5.31
C MET A 59 38.31 31.16 6.65
N LEU A 60 38.81 30.10 7.28
CA LEU A 60 38.35 29.68 8.61
C LEU A 60 38.91 30.51 9.77
N PHE A 61 39.67 31.58 9.47
CA PHE A 61 40.17 32.52 10.45
C PHE A 61 40.49 33.87 9.79
N THR A 62 40.60 34.91 10.62
CA THR A 62 41.04 36.25 10.21
C THR A 62 42.22 36.70 11.07
N PHE A 63 43.16 37.42 10.47
CA PHE A 63 44.25 38.07 11.18
C PHE A 63 43.90 39.53 11.47
N ILE A 64 43.91 39.92 12.74
CA ILE A 64 43.68 41.30 13.18
C ILE A 64 45.05 41.96 13.37
N SER A 65 45.48 42.75 12.38
CA SER A 65 46.79 43.41 12.35
C SER A 65 47.01 44.34 13.55
N GLU A 66 45.98 45.07 13.98
CA GLU A 66 46.03 46.03 15.11
C GLU A 66 46.39 45.37 16.45
N SER A 67 46.09 44.08 16.60
CA SER A 67 46.30 43.35 17.85
C SER A 67 47.22 42.14 17.71
N ASN A 68 47.78 41.92 16.51
CA ASN A 68 48.61 40.78 16.15
C ASN A 68 48.01 39.43 16.57
N ARG A 69 46.70 39.25 16.32
CA ARG A 69 45.93 38.07 16.77
C ARG A 69 45.26 37.37 15.61
N TRP A 70 45.25 36.05 15.68
CA TRP A 70 44.47 35.20 14.78
C TRP A 70 43.19 34.78 15.50
N VAL A 71 42.05 35.03 14.87
CA VAL A 71 40.75 34.73 15.43
C VAL A 71 39.91 33.88 14.48
N ASP A 72 39.08 33.01 15.04
CA ASP A 72 38.04 32.30 14.29
C ASP A 72 36.95 33.27 13.78
N PRO A 73 36.00 32.83 12.93
CA PRO A 73 34.97 33.70 12.35
C PRO A 73 34.01 34.34 13.38
N ILE A 74 34.04 33.89 14.64
CA ILE A 74 33.20 34.39 15.74
C ILE A 74 34.04 35.30 16.67
N GLY A 75 35.33 35.48 16.38
CA GLY A 75 36.24 36.36 17.10
C GLY A 75 37.02 35.69 18.25
N ASN A 76 36.96 34.36 18.40
CA ASN A 76 37.76 33.68 19.43
C ASN A 76 39.20 33.50 18.98
N LEU A 77 40.15 33.62 19.92
CA LEU A 77 41.56 33.34 19.67
C LEU A 77 41.76 31.87 19.25
N LEU A 78 42.54 31.67 18.18
CA LEU A 78 43.03 30.36 17.80
C LEU A 78 44.01 29.80 18.82
N ARG A 79 44.19 28.48 18.80
CA ARG A 79 45.04 27.73 19.72
C ARG A 79 46.05 26.86 18.98
N ASP A 80 47.10 26.46 19.70
CA ASP A 80 48.01 25.41 19.24
C ASP A 80 47.39 24.01 19.47
N ALA A 81 48.12 22.96 19.07
CA ALA A 81 47.66 21.57 19.23
C ALA A 81 47.42 21.14 20.71
N TYR A 82 47.99 21.87 21.68
CA TYR A 82 47.85 21.59 23.11
C TYR A 82 46.76 22.43 23.78
N GLY A 83 46.09 23.28 23.00
CA GLY A 83 45.02 24.15 23.47
C GLY A 83 45.53 25.45 24.11
N ASN A 84 46.80 25.80 23.97
CA ASN A 84 47.30 27.09 24.48
C ASN A 84 46.91 28.23 23.54
N LYS A 85 46.76 29.45 24.06
CA LYS A 85 46.43 30.67 23.29
C LYS A 85 47.66 31.56 23.07
N PRO A 86 47.66 32.39 22.02
CA PRO A 86 48.66 33.45 21.85
C PRO A 86 48.81 34.31 23.12
N GLY A 87 50.02 34.40 23.65
CA GLY A 87 50.36 35.09 24.90
C GLY A 87 50.51 34.19 26.14
N GLU A 88 50.15 32.90 26.04
CA GLU A 88 50.46 31.91 27.07
C GLU A 88 51.90 31.37 26.87
N PHE A 89 52.63 31.11 27.97
CA PHE A 89 54.06 30.72 27.94
C PHE A 89 54.36 29.46 27.11
N ASN A 90 53.37 28.57 26.94
CA ASN A 90 53.53 27.30 26.23
C ASN A 90 52.88 27.29 24.84
N PHE A 91 52.44 28.45 24.32
CA PHE A 91 51.85 28.53 22.99
C PHE A 91 52.89 28.25 21.91
N ASP A 92 52.75 27.10 21.24
CA ASP A 92 53.65 26.67 20.17
C ASP A 92 52.84 26.20 18.95
N PRO A 93 52.53 27.12 18.01
CA PRO A 93 51.78 26.79 16.81
C PRO A 93 52.62 25.98 15.81
N GLU A 94 53.92 25.76 15.99
CA GLU A 94 54.72 24.86 15.15
C GLU A 94 54.63 23.40 15.63
N ARG A 95 53.97 23.15 16.76
CA ARG A 95 53.86 21.85 17.38
C ARG A 95 52.73 21.02 16.79
N VAL A 96 53.04 19.77 16.42
CA VAL A 96 52.06 18.80 15.92
C VAL A 96 51.22 18.18 17.05
N PRO A 97 49.99 17.69 16.77
CA PRO A 97 49.19 16.91 17.70
C PRO A 97 49.94 15.72 18.30
N LYS A 98 49.54 15.29 19.51
CA LYS A 98 50.17 14.16 20.23
C LYS A 98 50.12 12.83 19.48
N LYS A 99 49.15 12.66 18.58
CA LYS A 99 48.97 11.50 17.73
C LYS A 99 48.90 11.98 16.28
N GLU A 100 49.88 11.62 15.45
CA GLU A 100 49.87 12.02 14.05
C GLU A 100 49.51 10.80 13.20
N ILE A 101 48.28 10.77 12.66
CA ILE A 101 47.85 9.74 11.71
C ILE A 101 47.90 10.37 10.32
N LEU A 102 49.01 10.19 9.61
CA LEU A 102 49.11 10.54 8.20
C LEU A 102 48.35 9.49 7.39
N MET A 103 47.16 9.85 6.92
CA MET A 103 46.38 9.01 6.01
C MET A 103 46.72 9.35 4.55
N GLU A 104 46.61 8.35 3.67
CA GLU A 104 46.80 8.56 2.24
C GLU A 104 45.77 9.56 1.69
N PRO A 105 46.14 10.33 0.65
CA PRO A 105 45.21 11.19 -0.08
C PRO A 105 44.01 10.41 -0.59
N ILE A 106 42.81 10.94 -0.38
CA ILE A 106 41.59 10.44 -1.00
C ILE A 106 41.50 11.05 -2.39
N SER A 107 41.31 10.22 -3.42
CA SER A 107 41.11 10.64 -4.80
C SER A 107 39.78 10.12 -5.36
N ASP A 108 39.23 10.83 -6.34
CA ASP A 108 38.07 10.37 -7.11
C ASP A 108 38.46 9.25 -8.11
N ASP A 109 37.48 8.69 -8.82
CA ASP A 109 37.68 7.62 -9.81
C ASP A 109 38.66 7.99 -10.94
N SER A 110 38.96 9.29 -11.11
CA SER A 110 39.94 9.79 -12.10
C SER A 110 41.35 9.98 -11.52
N GLY A 111 41.53 9.71 -10.22
CA GLY A 111 42.78 9.92 -9.48
C GLY A 111 42.99 11.35 -9.00
N LYS A 112 42.01 12.25 -9.16
CA LYS A 112 42.11 13.65 -8.68
C LYS A 112 41.81 13.70 -7.17
N PRO A 113 42.58 14.45 -6.37
CA PRO A 113 42.31 14.60 -4.95
C PRO A 113 40.89 15.10 -4.64
N MET A 114 40.21 14.46 -3.69
CA MET A 114 38.85 14.82 -3.27
C MET A 114 38.86 15.86 -2.15
N LEU A 115 38.16 16.98 -2.38
CA LEU A 115 37.84 17.94 -1.33
C LEU A 115 36.50 17.57 -0.69
N ILE A 116 36.54 17.26 0.61
CA ILE A 116 35.39 16.79 1.38
C ILE A 116 35.07 17.82 2.44
N TYR A 117 33.78 18.09 2.63
CA TYR A 117 33.24 19.04 3.59
C TYR A 117 32.15 18.39 4.45
N ASP A 118 32.00 18.88 5.69
CA ASP A 118 30.83 18.58 6.51
C ASP A 118 29.58 19.32 5.99
N MET A 119 28.39 18.99 6.51
CA MET A 119 27.14 19.69 6.13
C MET A 119 27.11 21.20 6.46
N LYS A 120 28.03 21.68 7.29
CA LYS A 120 28.18 23.11 7.60
C LYS A 120 29.16 23.80 6.64
N GLY A 121 29.78 23.05 5.73
CA GLY A 121 30.76 23.53 4.77
C GLY A 121 32.18 23.62 5.31
N ASN A 122 32.49 23.07 6.49
CA ASN A 122 33.86 23.01 6.99
C ASN A 122 34.64 21.89 6.28
N PRO A 123 35.90 22.13 5.89
CA PRO A 123 36.71 21.14 5.21
C PRO A 123 37.07 19.99 6.16
N LEU A 124 37.02 18.78 5.61
CA LEU A 124 37.41 17.51 6.24
C LEU A 124 38.65 16.90 5.57
N THR A 125 38.99 17.36 4.36
CA THR A 125 40.28 17.10 3.70
C THR A 125 41.00 18.41 3.35
N ASN A 126 42.31 18.34 3.15
CA ASN A 126 43.09 19.44 2.58
C ASN A 126 42.98 19.47 1.05
N ILE A 127 43.63 20.45 0.41
CA ILE A 127 43.60 20.62 -1.04
C ILE A 127 44.23 19.47 -1.83
N CYS A 128 45.04 18.65 -1.15
CA CYS A 128 45.67 17.45 -1.70
C CYS A 128 44.85 16.19 -1.40
N GLY A 129 43.61 16.32 -0.90
CA GLY A 129 42.73 15.19 -0.59
C GLY A 129 43.09 14.44 0.70
N GLN A 130 44.06 14.92 1.47
CA GLN A 130 44.46 14.27 2.72
C GLN A 130 43.46 14.57 3.84
N PRO A 131 43.01 13.58 4.61
CA PRO A 131 42.12 13.78 5.74
C PRO A 131 42.71 14.74 6.79
N LEU A 132 41.87 15.59 7.34
CA LEU A 132 42.23 16.51 8.43
C LEU A 132 42.02 15.84 9.79
N ALA A 133 42.78 16.29 10.79
CA ALA A 133 42.66 15.82 12.17
C ALA A 133 42.42 16.98 13.14
N ASP A 134 41.75 16.69 14.26
CA ASP A 134 41.59 17.62 15.37
C ASP A 134 42.92 17.88 16.12
N SER A 135 42.90 18.77 17.10
CA SER A 135 44.07 19.11 17.91
C SER A 135 44.61 17.92 18.73
N GLN A 136 43.82 16.86 18.92
CA GLN A 136 44.24 15.62 19.59
C GLN A 136 44.82 14.59 18.61
N GLY A 137 44.68 14.81 17.30
CA GLY A 137 45.16 13.90 16.28
C GLY A 137 44.12 12.88 15.80
N ASN A 138 42.85 13.06 16.13
CA ASN A 138 41.78 12.21 15.62
C ASN A 138 41.36 12.68 14.23
N CYS A 139 41.32 11.77 13.27
CA CYS A 139 40.83 12.05 11.93
C CYS A 139 39.38 12.54 11.99
N LEU A 140 39.05 13.59 11.24
CA LEU A 140 37.71 14.18 11.19
C LEU A 140 36.75 13.42 10.26
N LEU A 141 37.26 12.46 9.49
CA LEU A 141 36.50 11.56 8.64
C LEU A 141 36.43 10.16 9.23
N LEU A 142 35.27 9.54 9.06
CA LEU A 142 35.09 8.11 9.22
C LEU A 142 35.09 7.46 7.85
N PHE A 143 35.78 6.32 7.80
CA PHE A 143 35.92 5.51 6.61
C PHE A 143 35.20 4.19 6.82
N ASP A 144 34.60 3.67 5.75
CA ASP A 144 34.18 2.29 5.77
C ASP A 144 35.37 1.33 5.67
N SER A 145 35.05 0.05 5.64
CA SER A 145 36.06 -0.98 5.57
C SER A 145 36.70 -1.15 4.19
N ARG A 146 36.24 -0.42 3.17
CA ARG A 146 36.87 -0.27 1.85
C ARG A 146 37.70 1.02 1.75
N GLY A 147 37.84 1.78 2.84
CA GLY A 147 38.60 3.03 2.86
C GLY A 147 37.85 4.23 2.26
N ASP A 148 36.57 4.07 1.93
CA ASP A 148 35.74 5.14 1.39
C ASP A 148 35.24 6.05 2.52
N PRO A 149 35.26 7.38 2.36
CA PRO A 149 34.74 8.29 3.37
C PRO A 149 33.21 8.15 3.46
N ILE A 150 32.70 7.84 4.66
CA ILE A 150 31.26 7.63 4.89
C ILE A 150 30.60 8.77 5.63
N SER A 151 31.26 9.38 6.61
CA SER A 151 30.67 10.45 7.41
C SER A 151 31.75 11.28 8.10
N ASP A 152 31.33 12.37 8.74
CA ASP A 152 32.17 13.01 9.76
C ASP A 152 32.28 12.11 11.00
N VAL A 153 33.15 12.48 11.95
CA VAL A 153 33.32 11.78 13.24
C VAL A 153 32.07 11.71 14.11
N VAL A 154 31.04 12.50 13.80
CA VAL A 154 29.75 12.52 14.52
C VAL A 154 28.69 11.70 13.78
N GLY A 155 29.04 11.08 12.65
CA GLY A 155 28.14 10.28 11.83
C GLY A 155 27.24 11.09 10.89
N ARG A 156 27.55 12.37 10.65
CA ARG A 156 26.79 13.22 9.72
C ARG A 156 27.25 13.02 8.29
N THR A 157 26.34 13.34 7.38
CA THR A 157 26.57 13.36 5.94
C THR A 157 27.73 14.28 5.57
N ILE A 158 28.49 13.87 4.55
CA ILE A 158 29.60 14.63 3.98
C ILE A 158 29.32 14.93 2.51
N MET A 159 29.92 15.99 1.99
CA MET A 159 29.74 16.46 0.62
C MET A 159 31.05 16.85 -0.04
N ASN A 160 31.10 16.85 -1.37
CA ASN A 160 32.28 17.30 -2.12
C ASN A 160 32.28 18.82 -2.36
N GLU A 161 33.30 19.33 -3.06
CA GLU A 161 33.42 20.74 -3.48
C GLU A 161 32.24 21.28 -4.29
N ARG A 162 31.42 20.41 -4.89
CA ARG A 162 30.22 20.79 -5.66
C ARG A 162 28.95 20.79 -4.80
N GLY A 163 29.05 20.42 -3.53
CA GLY A 163 27.91 20.22 -2.63
C GLY A 163 27.15 18.93 -2.89
N GLU A 164 27.71 18.01 -3.68
CA GLU A 164 27.11 16.69 -3.90
C GLU A 164 27.36 15.82 -2.66
N ILE A 165 26.31 15.17 -2.17
CA ILE A 165 26.41 14.26 -1.02
C ILE A 165 27.26 13.05 -1.41
N LEU A 166 28.35 12.84 -0.69
CA LEU A 166 29.27 11.70 -0.90
C LEU A 166 28.88 10.46 -0.09
N THR A 167 28.10 10.64 0.98
CA THR A 167 27.75 9.54 1.87
C THR A 167 26.76 8.58 1.23
N ASP A 168 27.10 7.28 1.18
CA ASP A 168 26.11 6.22 0.93
C ASP A 168 25.15 6.11 2.13
N PRO A 169 23.85 6.41 1.99
CA PRO A 169 22.87 6.33 3.08
C PRO A 169 22.81 4.95 3.74
N ARG A 170 23.13 3.89 2.99
CA ARG A 170 23.15 2.51 3.48
C ARG A 170 24.30 2.24 4.46
N LYS A 171 25.38 3.02 4.38
CA LYS A 171 26.60 2.88 5.22
C LYS A 171 26.62 3.83 6.42
N GLN A 172 25.66 4.77 6.52
CA GLN A 172 25.56 5.68 7.68
C GLN A 172 25.22 4.96 8.98
N ALA A 173 25.70 5.52 10.09
CA ALA A 173 25.26 5.15 11.44
C ALA A 173 23.73 5.16 11.53
N ILE A 174 23.20 4.09 12.10
CA ILE A 174 21.79 3.98 12.46
C ILE A 174 21.68 4.58 13.85
N LEU A 175 20.94 5.68 13.93
CA LEU A 175 20.71 6.39 15.18
C LEU A 175 19.25 6.19 15.63
N THR A 176 19.05 6.11 16.93
CA THR A 176 17.72 6.14 17.54
C THR A 176 17.08 7.53 17.32
N PRO A 177 15.77 7.70 17.55
CA PRO A 177 15.13 9.02 17.52
C PRO A 177 15.76 10.06 18.47
N ARG A 178 16.53 9.61 19.46
CA ARG A 178 17.28 10.46 20.41
C ARG A 178 18.70 10.80 19.96
N GLY A 179 19.13 10.30 18.80
CA GLY A 179 20.49 10.50 18.27
C GLY A 179 21.54 9.56 18.87
N GLU A 180 21.12 8.51 19.58
CA GLU A 180 22.03 7.51 20.15
C GLU A 180 22.33 6.39 19.14
N PRO A 181 23.49 5.72 19.20
CA PRO A 181 23.76 4.52 18.40
C PRO A 181 22.70 3.43 18.54
N ALA A 182 22.24 2.87 17.43
CA ALA A 182 21.33 1.72 17.42
C ALA A 182 22.11 0.40 17.53
N TYR A 183 21.69 -0.47 18.45
CA TYR A 183 22.23 -1.82 18.63
C TYR A 183 21.25 -2.84 18.03
N LEU A 184 21.64 -3.43 16.91
CA LEU A 184 20.82 -4.39 16.17
C LEU A 184 21.48 -5.77 16.19
N PHE A 185 20.66 -6.81 16.22
CA PHE A 185 21.10 -8.20 16.25
C PHE A 185 20.31 -9.05 15.25
N ASP A 186 20.91 -10.15 14.80
CA ASP A 186 20.22 -11.18 14.04
C ASP A 186 19.42 -12.13 14.95
N ILE A 187 18.74 -13.10 14.34
CA ILE A 187 17.92 -14.09 15.06
C ILE A 187 18.71 -14.93 16.08
N TRP A 188 20.02 -15.11 15.85
CA TRP A 188 20.93 -15.86 16.71
C TRP A 188 21.57 -14.96 17.76
N GLY A 189 21.30 -13.66 17.73
CA GLY A 189 21.85 -12.68 18.65
C GLY A 189 23.24 -12.18 18.25
N LYS A 190 23.72 -12.42 17.02
CA LYS A 190 24.96 -11.81 16.53
C LYS A 190 24.70 -10.34 16.18
N PRO A 191 25.64 -9.42 16.48
CA PRO A 191 25.43 -8.01 16.22
C PRO A 191 25.41 -7.74 14.71
N LEU A 192 24.58 -6.77 14.34
CA LEU A 192 24.41 -6.26 12.98
C LEU A 192 24.96 -4.84 12.82
N THR A 193 25.12 -4.14 13.94
CA THR A 193 25.76 -2.83 14.04
C THR A 193 26.97 -2.89 14.96
N ASP A 194 27.93 -2.00 14.75
CA ASP A 194 29.04 -1.79 15.67
C ASP A 194 28.60 -1.00 16.91
N GLN A 195 29.55 -0.75 17.82
CA GLN A 195 29.29 -0.01 19.06
C GLN A 195 28.85 1.45 18.86
N ASN A 196 29.10 2.02 17.67
CA ASN A 196 28.76 3.38 17.28
C ASN A 196 27.50 3.43 16.40
N GLY A 197 26.84 2.28 16.18
CA GLY A 197 25.59 2.18 15.43
C GLY A 197 25.79 2.05 13.93
N TYR A 198 27.02 1.89 13.44
CA TYR A 198 27.27 1.67 12.03
C TYR A 198 26.89 0.25 11.61
N PRO A 199 26.18 0.08 10.47
CA PRO A 199 25.95 -1.23 9.89
C PRO A 199 27.27 -1.94 9.62
N LEU A 200 27.43 -3.14 10.17
CA LEU A 200 28.58 -3.97 9.84
C LEU A 200 28.54 -4.35 8.35
N GLN A 201 29.70 -4.62 7.77
CA GLN A 201 29.80 -4.99 6.36
C GLN A 201 30.21 -6.44 6.22
N ASP A 202 29.61 -7.13 5.25
CA ASP A 202 30.04 -8.48 4.88
C ASP A 202 31.41 -8.45 4.18
N LEU A 203 31.96 -9.61 3.87
CA LEU A 203 33.26 -9.76 3.23
C LEU A 203 33.35 -9.11 1.84
N ARG A 204 32.23 -8.73 1.22
CA ARG A 204 32.22 -7.97 -0.03
C ARG A 204 32.25 -6.46 0.23
N GLY A 205 32.04 -6.02 1.47
CA GLY A 205 31.88 -4.62 1.85
C GLY A 205 30.43 -4.11 1.73
N GLU A 206 29.46 -5.02 1.59
CA GLU A 206 28.04 -4.63 1.57
C GLU A 206 27.48 -4.58 3.00
N PRO A 207 26.71 -3.53 3.35
CA PRO A 207 26.14 -3.41 4.69
C PRO A 207 25.16 -4.55 4.96
N ILE A 208 25.30 -5.18 6.13
CA ILE A 208 24.46 -6.32 6.52
C ILE A 208 23.07 -5.90 6.99
N VAL A 209 22.84 -4.61 7.25
CA VAL A 209 21.52 -4.04 7.55
C VAL A 209 21.03 -3.25 6.34
N MET A 210 19.87 -3.64 5.81
CA MET A 210 19.14 -2.86 4.82
C MET A 210 18.24 -1.84 5.49
N LYS A 211 18.15 -0.66 4.88
CA LYS A 211 17.26 0.42 5.30
C LYS A 211 16.10 0.55 4.33
N ASP A 212 14.93 0.93 4.83
CA ASP A 212 13.77 1.25 3.99
C ASP A 212 13.89 2.63 3.33
N ARG A 213 12.87 3.03 2.57
CA ARG A 213 12.84 4.35 1.88
C ARG A 213 12.89 5.55 2.82
N LEU A 214 12.65 5.34 4.12
CA LEU A 214 12.73 6.36 5.17
C LEU A 214 14.07 6.29 5.92
N ASN A 215 15.06 5.57 5.39
CA ASN A 215 16.36 5.34 6.01
C ASN A 215 16.28 4.62 7.37
N SER A 216 15.15 3.97 7.68
CA SER A 216 14.97 3.20 8.90
C SER A 216 15.45 1.76 8.70
N PRO A 217 16.14 1.14 9.66
CA PRO A 217 16.66 -0.21 9.51
C PRO A 217 15.48 -1.18 9.38
N TRP A 218 15.48 -1.99 8.33
CA TRP A 218 14.35 -2.84 7.97
C TRP A 218 14.61 -4.31 8.25
N MET A 219 15.65 -4.84 7.65
CA MET A 219 15.97 -6.26 7.66
C MET A 219 17.46 -6.44 7.31
N THR A 220 18.00 -7.64 7.44
CA THR A 220 19.38 -7.89 7.00
C THR A 220 19.47 -7.93 5.47
N ASN A 221 20.66 -7.74 4.90
CA ASN A 221 20.90 -7.95 3.46
C ASN A 221 20.68 -9.41 3.01
N TYR A 222 20.60 -10.34 3.97
CA TYR A 222 20.16 -11.72 3.78
C TYR A 222 18.67 -11.91 4.09
N GLY A 223 17.89 -10.83 4.12
CA GLY A 223 16.45 -10.87 4.25
C GLY A 223 15.93 -11.32 5.61
N SER A 224 16.77 -11.38 6.66
CA SER A 224 16.36 -11.75 8.03
C SER A 224 15.77 -10.55 8.81
N ASP A 225 14.84 -10.77 9.74
CA ASP A 225 14.32 -9.72 10.62
C ASP A 225 15.39 -9.20 11.59
N LEU A 226 15.20 -7.99 12.14
CA LEU A 226 16.11 -7.35 13.08
C LEU A 226 15.63 -7.56 14.52
N TYR A 227 16.58 -7.70 15.44
CA TYR A 227 16.33 -7.91 16.86
C TYR A 227 17.04 -6.85 17.70
N ASP A 228 16.41 -6.46 18.81
CA ASP A 228 17.07 -5.66 19.85
C ASP A 228 17.90 -6.54 20.80
N ALA A 229 18.58 -5.93 21.76
CA ALA A 229 19.39 -6.64 22.74
C ALA A 229 18.60 -7.61 23.65
N ASP A 230 17.28 -7.43 23.79
CA ASP A 230 16.42 -8.35 24.54
C ASP A 230 15.91 -9.52 23.67
N GLY A 231 16.21 -9.52 22.37
CA GLY A 231 15.72 -10.51 21.42
C GLY A 231 14.28 -10.27 20.97
N THR A 232 13.81 -9.03 21.09
CA THR A 232 12.52 -8.59 20.55
C THR A 232 12.66 -8.32 19.05
N ARG A 233 11.71 -8.78 18.23
CA ARG A 233 11.69 -8.55 16.77
C ARG A 233 11.31 -7.11 16.44
N ARG A 234 11.82 -6.54 15.34
CA ARG A 234 11.46 -5.20 14.84
C ARG A 234 9.96 -5.00 14.70
N SER A 235 9.24 -6.04 14.30
CA SER A 235 7.78 -6.03 14.11
C SER A 235 6.98 -5.97 15.41
N ASP A 236 7.60 -6.21 16.57
CA ASP A 236 6.97 -6.14 17.89
C ASP A 236 7.04 -4.70 18.44
N ALA A 237 5.94 -4.23 19.03
CA ALA A 237 5.84 -2.88 19.60
C ALA A 237 6.85 -2.60 20.74
N ARG A 238 7.42 -3.64 21.35
CA ARG A 238 8.43 -3.53 22.43
C ARG A 238 9.86 -3.40 21.92
N PHE A 239 10.08 -3.47 20.61
CA PHE A 239 11.40 -3.37 19.99
C PHE A 239 12.10 -2.06 20.35
N ASP A 240 13.30 -2.15 20.90
CA ASP A 240 14.05 -0.99 21.35
C ASP A 240 15.54 -1.09 20.98
N MET A 241 15.89 -0.46 19.87
CA MET A 241 17.26 -0.41 19.36
C MET A 241 18.23 0.44 20.21
N SER A 242 17.76 1.17 21.24
CA SER A 242 18.67 1.90 22.15
C SER A 242 19.34 0.98 23.19
N LYS A 243 18.81 -0.24 23.37
CA LYS A 243 19.28 -1.17 24.38
C LYS A 243 20.62 -1.76 24.01
N LYS A 244 21.59 -1.61 24.91
CA LYS A 244 22.91 -2.25 24.81
C LYS A 244 22.84 -3.74 25.14
N PRO A 245 23.71 -4.57 24.55
CA PRO A 245 23.85 -5.98 24.94
C PRO A 245 24.14 -6.10 26.44
N ARG A 246 23.67 -7.18 27.07
CA ARG A 246 23.88 -7.43 28.50
C ARG A 246 25.36 -7.72 28.75
N THR A 247 26.15 -6.71 29.08
CA THR A 247 27.57 -6.89 29.37
C THR A 247 27.75 -7.65 30.68
N LYS A 248 28.26 -8.89 30.62
CA LYS A 248 29.13 -9.36 31.70
C LYS A 248 30.47 -8.66 31.49
N THR A 249 30.97 -8.03 32.53
CA THR A 249 32.27 -7.38 32.59
C THR A 249 33.39 -8.38 32.30
N ASP A 250 33.72 -8.59 31.03
CA ASP A 250 35.05 -9.00 30.60
C ASP A 250 35.70 -7.79 29.92
N SER A 251 36.25 -6.94 30.78
CA SER A 251 37.24 -5.95 30.42
C SER A 251 38.45 -6.65 29.78
N ALA A 252 38.82 -6.20 28.58
CA ALA A 252 39.96 -6.63 27.75
C ALA A 252 39.71 -7.79 26.76
N LEU A 253 38.82 -7.59 25.79
CA LEU A 253 38.96 -8.26 24.50
C LEU A 253 40.01 -7.48 23.68
N ASN A 254 41.23 -8.01 23.64
CA ASN A 254 42.33 -7.42 22.88
C ASN A 254 42.01 -7.40 21.37
N LYS A 255 42.48 -6.34 20.69
CA LYS A 255 42.43 -6.20 19.24
C LYS A 255 43.05 -7.44 18.58
N VAL A 256 42.46 -7.93 17.49
CA VAL A 256 43.04 -9.08 16.81
C VAL A 256 44.15 -8.61 15.87
N GLU A 257 45.38 -8.98 16.21
CA GLU A 257 46.59 -8.62 15.47
C GLU A 257 47.22 -9.88 14.88
N ASN A 258 47.66 -9.80 13.62
CA ASN A 258 48.61 -10.78 13.08
C ASN A 258 49.98 -10.44 13.69
N GLY A 259 50.85 -11.42 13.97
CA GLY A 259 52.11 -11.26 14.73
C GLY A 259 53.15 -10.23 14.20
N SER A 260 52.76 -9.40 13.24
CA SER A 260 53.41 -8.23 12.66
C SER A 260 52.78 -6.87 13.07
N ASP A 261 52.03 -6.79 14.17
CA ASP A 261 51.37 -5.55 14.69
C ASP A 261 50.26 -4.97 13.77
N LYS A 262 49.84 -5.73 12.74
CA LYS A 262 48.82 -5.32 11.78
C LYS A 262 47.44 -5.83 12.18
N SER A 263 46.45 -4.94 12.12
CA SER A 263 45.06 -5.24 12.48
C SER A 263 44.41 -6.13 11.44
N ILE A 264 43.69 -7.17 11.86
CA ILE A 264 43.01 -8.09 10.92
C ILE A 264 41.49 -8.03 11.07
N PHE A 265 40.78 -7.98 9.94
CA PHE A 265 39.36 -8.26 9.90
C PHE A 265 39.15 -9.77 9.82
N ILE A 266 38.20 -10.27 10.60
CA ILE A 266 37.83 -11.68 10.58
C ILE A 266 36.39 -11.81 10.11
N PHE A 267 36.17 -12.73 9.18
CA PHE A 267 34.85 -13.10 8.71
C PHE A 267 34.62 -14.60 8.89
N ASP A 268 33.37 -15.01 9.13
CA ASP A 268 33.00 -16.41 9.07
C ASP A 268 33.04 -16.95 7.63
N LYS A 269 32.87 -18.26 7.46
CA LYS A 269 32.86 -18.92 6.14
C LYS A 269 31.76 -18.45 5.17
N PHE A 270 30.79 -17.67 5.65
CA PHE A 270 29.73 -17.06 4.85
C PHE A 270 30.01 -15.57 4.58
N GLY A 271 31.20 -15.09 4.96
CA GLY A 271 31.61 -13.71 4.78
C GLY A 271 30.98 -12.74 5.78
N ARG A 272 30.42 -13.20 6.92
CA ARG A 272 29.88 -12.29 7.93
C ARG A 272 30.98 -11.82 8.88
N PRO A 273 30.99 -10.55 9.27
CA PRO A 273 32.05 -10.02 10.13
C PRO A 273 31.98 -10.65 11.52
N LEU A 274 33.14 -11.00 12.06
CA LEU A 274 33.36 -11.41 13.45
C LEU A 274 34.09 -10.32 14.26
N THR A 275 34.55 -9.28 13.57
CA THR A 275 35.20 -8.09 14.13
C THR A 275 34.53 -6.81 13.63
N ASP A 276 34.56 -5.74 14.42
CA ASP A 276 34.15 -4.38 14.01
C ASP A 276 35.19 -3.72 13.07
N TRP A 277 34.93 -2.47 12.67
CA TRP A 277 35.82 -1.69 11.78
C TRP A 277 37.18 -1.31 12.39
N ASN A 278 37.31 -1.44 13.71
CA ASN A 278 38.54 -1.25 14.45
C ASN A 278 39.28 -2.58 14.70
N ALA A 279 38.80 -3.69 14.13
CA ALA A 279 39.29 -5.04 14.35
C ALA A 279 39.08 -5.55 15.79
N ASN A 280 38.12 -4.98 16.52
CA ASN A 280 37.71 -5.50 17.82
C ASN A 280 36.73 -6.66 17.64
N PRO A 281 36.80 -7.72 18.46
CA PRO A 281 35.81 -8.80 18.42
C PRO A 281 34.38 -8.30 18.65
N LEU A 282 33.45 -8.78 17.84
CA LEU A 282 32.03 -8.46 17.98
C LEU A 282 31.41 -9.19 19.18
N ILE A 283 30.46 -8.52 19.84
CA ILE A 283 29.78 -9.02 21.04
C ILE A 283 28.32 -9.34 20.70
N ASN A 284 27.88 -10.56 21.02
CA ASN A 284 26.49 -10.97 20.83
C ASN A 284 25.55 -10.34 21.89
N ARG A 285 24.23 -10.50 21.72
CA ARG A 285 23.24 -9.91 22.64
C ARG A 285 23.38 -10.36 24.10
N SER A 286 23.96 -11.55 24.34
CA SER A 286 24.21 -12.08 25.69
C SER A 286 25.53 -11.60 26.31
N GLY A 287 26.31 -10.79 25.59
CA GLY A 287 27.56 -10.21 26.07
C GLY A 287 28.80 -11.08 25.82
N LYS A 288 28.70 -12.17 25.04
CA LYS A 288 29.84 -13.04 24.70
C LYS A 288 30.43 -12.65 23.33
N SER A 289 31.75 -12.80 23.18
CA SER A 289 32.44 -12.63 21.91
C SER A 289 31.95 -13.65 20.87
N VAL A 290 31.51 -13.17 19.71
CA VAL A 290 31.10 -14.03 18.58
C VAL A 290 32.31 -14.80 18.04
N LEU A 291 33.50 -14.19 18.11
CA LEU A 291 34.74 -14.79 17.64
C LEU A 291 35.10 -16.06 18.45
N SER A 292 34.94 -16.04 19.78
CA SER A 292 35.22 -17.22 20.60
C SER A 292 34.20 -18.34 20.38
N GLU A 293 32.92 -18.01 20.18
CA GLU A 293 31.88 -19.01 19.86
C GLU A 293 32.08 -19.68 18.50
N GLU A 294 32.55 -18.94 17.49
CA GLU A 294 32.75 -19.48 16.13
C GLU A 294 34.06 -20.26 16.00
N LEU A 295 35.15 -19.82 16.65
CA LEU A 295 36.41 -20.58 16.70
C LEU A 295 36.26 -21.93 17.41
N GLU A 296 35.31 -22.05 18.36
CA GLU A 296 34.97 -23.31 19.03
C GLU A 296 34.14 -24.26 18.14
N LYS A 297 33.45 -23.75 17.10
CA LYS A 297 32.44 -24.51 16.32
C LYS A 297 32.81 -24.75 14.85
N MET A 298 33.69 -23.95 14.26
CA MET A 298 33.98 -23.95 12.82
C MET A 298 35.49 -23.87 12.55
N ASN A 299 36.03 -24.77 11.72
CA ASN A 299 37.45 -24.80 11.35
C ASN A 299 37.86 -23.77 10.27
N GLU A 300 36.93 -22.98 9.72
CA GLU A 300 37.19 -22.10 8.56
C GLU A 300 36.69 -20.68 8.84
N VAL A 301 37.62 -19.73 8.98
CA VAL A 301 37.38 -18.27 9.05
C VAL A 301 38.30 -17.57 8.06
N TYR A 302 37.84 -16.47 7.47
CA TYR A 302 38.67 -15.61 6.63
C TYR A 302 39.37 -14.56 7.51
N LYS A 303 40.70 -14.50 7.44
CA LYS A 303 41.52 -13.50 8.15
C LYS A 303 42.16 -12.59 7.11
N ILE A 304 41.83 -11.30 7.14
CA ILE A 304 42.24 -10.36 6.11
C ILE A 304 42.91 -9.16 6.79
N PRO A 305 44.17 -8.85 6.45
CA PRO A 305 44.81 -7.61 6.90
C PRO A 305 43.96 -6.39 6.54
N LYS A 306 43.78 -5.48 7.50
CA LYS A 306 42.94 -4.28 7.36
C LYS A 306 43.33 -3.46 6.13
N GLU A 307 44.62 -3.33 5.86
CA GLU A 307 45.16 -2.55 4.75
C GLU A 307 44.80 -3.17 3.38
N ILE A 308 44.63 -4.49 3.31
CA ILE A 308 44.27 -5.21 2.09
C ILE A 308 42.77 -5.09 1.81
N TYR A 309 41.97 -5.21 2.87
CA TYR A 309 40.51 -5.05 2.78
C TYR A 309 40.13 -3.60 2.43
N GLN A 310 40.80 -2.61 3.05
CA GLN A 310 40.60 -1.18 2.79
C GLN A 310 41.15 -0.70 1.45
N ALA A 311 42.01 -1.47 0.77
CA ALA A 311 42.48 -1.09 -0.57
C ALA A 311 41.50 -1.51 -1.69
N SER A 312 40.30 -2.03 -1.35
CA SER A 312 39.33 -2.63 -2.29
C SER A 312 39.86 -3.81 -3.11
N LYS A 313 41.08 -4.29 -2.84
CA LYS A 313 41.79 -5.35 -3.58
C LYS A 313 41.14 -6.73 -3.42
N PHE A 314 40.34 -6.94 -2.38
CA PHE A 314 39.81 -8.26 -2.02
C PHE A 314 38.47 -8.59 -2.70
N CYS A 315 37.61 -7.59 -2.90
CA CYS A 315 36.21 -7.80 -3.31
C CYS A 315 35.98 -7.48 -4.79
N VAL A 316 36.79 -6.58 -5.35
CA VAL A 316 36.72 -6.13 -6.74
C VAL A 316 38.13 -6.18 -7.33
N LEU A 317 38.42 -7.23 -8.07
CA LEU A 317 39.73 -7.43 -8.67
C LEU A 317 39.84 -6.55 -9.91
N ARG A 318 40.65 -5.48 -9.87
CA ARG A 318 40.86 -4.56 -11.00
C ARG A 318 42.34 -4.35 -11.30
N ASN A 319 42.65 -4.03 -12.55
CA ASN A 319 43.97 -3.51 -12.91
C ASN A 319 44.04 -1.98 -12.69
N ASN A 320 45.22 -1.39 -12.91
CA ASN A 320 45.45 0.05 -12.75
C ASN A 320 44.60 0.93 -13.71
N ASP A 321 44.06 0.35 -14.77
CA ASP A 321 43.16 1.03 -15.72
C ASP A 321 41.68 0.92 -15.31
N GLY A 322 41.39 0.32 -14.14
CA GLY A 322 40.04 0.11 -13.62
C GLY A 322 39.28 -1.05 -14.26
N LEU A 323 39.92 -1.87 -15.11
CA LEU A 323 39.30 -3.05 -15.73
C LEU A 323 39.18 -4.19 -14.73
N GLY A 324 37.99 -4.76 -14.62
CA GLY A 324 37.70 -5.92 -13.77
C GLY A 324 38.35 -7.22 -14.27
N ALA A 325 38.94 -7.99 -13.36
CA ALA A 325 39.48 -9.31 -13.61
C ALA A 325 38.34 -10.31 -13.82
N ARG A 326 38.38 -11.03 -14.95
CA ARG A 326 37.40 -12.07 -15.30
C ARG A 326 38.01 -13.43 -15.06
N LEU A 327 37.55 -14.07 -13.99
CA LEU A 327 38.03 -15.37 -13.55
C LEU A 327 36.96 -16.42 -13.74
N TYR A 328 37.38 -17.61 -14.15
CA TYR A 328 36.52 -18.76 -14.38
C TYR A 328 37.08 -19.99 -13.67
N ASN A 329 36.20 -20.95 -13.36
CA ASN A 329 36.63 -22.28 -12.92
C ASN A 329 37.03 -23.16 -14.13
N ALA A 330 37.42 -24.41 -13.87
CA ALA A 330 37.84 -25.35 -14.91
C ALA A 330 36.75 -25.64 -15.97
N GLU A 331 35.47 -25.57 -15.59
CA GLU A 331 34.33 -25.73 -16.51
C GLU A 331 33.98 -24.46 -17.28
N GLY A 332 34.72 -23.37 -17.06
CA GLY A 332 34.47 -22.07 -17.70
C GLY A 332 33.32 -21.29 -17.07
N ARG A 333 32.87 -21.65 -15.86
CA ARG A 333 31.85 -20.90 -15.11
C ARG A 333 32.48 -19.69 -14.42
N PRO A 334 31.81 -18.53 -14.43
CA PRO A 334 32.37 -17.30 -13.88
C PRO A 334 32.52 -17.39 -12.35
N LEU A 335 33.66 -16.92 -11.87
CA LEU A 335 34.01 -16.74 -10.46
C LEU A 335 33.98 -15.26 -10.07
N THR A 336 34.12 -14.37 -11.05
CA THR A 336 33.90 -12.92 -10.93
C THR A 336 32.90 -12.42 -11.98
N ASN A 337 32.28 -11.27 -11.73
CA ASN A 337 31.47 -10.60 -12.74
C ASN A 337 32.32 -9.72 -13.68
N HIS A 338 31.66 -8.99 -14.57
CA HIS A 338 32.32 -8.12 -15.56
C HIS A 338 33.08 -6.93 -14.96
N LEU A 339 32.76 -6.54 -13.72
CA LEU A 339 33.42 -5.46 -12.96
C LEU A 339 34.58 -5.97 -12.10
N GLY A 340 34.82 -7.29 -12.10
CA GLY A 340 35.82 -7.95 -11.25
C GLY A 340 35.32 -8.30 -9.85
N GLU A 341 34.02 -8.17 -9.58
CA GLU A 341 33.44 -8.48 -8.27
C GLU A 341 33.37 -9.99 -8.05
N VAL A 342 33.80 -10.43 -6.88
CA VAL A 342 33.81 -11.84 -6.51
C VAL A 342 32.39 -12.36 -6.29
N LEU A 343 32.06 -13.47 -6.95
CA LEU A 343 30.73 -14.09 -6.85
C LEU A 343 30.59 -14.97 -5.61
N THR A 344 29.35 -15.14 -5.15
CA THR A 344 28.98 -16.04 -4.06
C THR A 344 27.99 -17.10 -4.54
N ASN A 345 28.04 -18.29 -3.95
CA ASN A 345 26.95 -19.27 -4.12
C ASN A 345 25.68 -18.85 -3.36
N ALA A 346 24.60 -19.60 -3.51
CA ALA A 346 23.30 -19.34 -2.85
C ALA A 346 23.35 -19.38 -1.31
N ARG A 347 24.44 -19.89 -0.72
CA ARG A 347 24.67 -19.89 0.74
C ARG A 347 25.52 -18.71 1.21
N GLY A 348 25.95 -17.83 0.31
CA GLY A 348 26.82 -16.70 0.59
C GLY A 348 28.31 -17.03 0.66
N SER A 349 28.72 -18.27 0.40
CA SER A 349 30.16 -18.60 0.34
C SER A 349 30.78 -18.06 -0.94
N LEU A 350 31.96 -17.45 -0.83
CA LEU A 350 32.72 -16.97 -1.98
C LEU A 350 33.08 -18.13 -2.92
N LEU A 351 33.03 -17.85 -4.22
CA LEU A 351 33.48 -18.79 -5.25
C LEU A 351 35.01 -18.78 -5.44
N LEU A 352 35.71 -17.82 -4.82
CA LEU A 352 37.17 -17.69 -4.85
C LEU A 352 37.79 -17.87 -3.46
N LYS A 353 38.97 -18.48 -3.44
CA LYS A 353 39.89 -18.54 -2.31
C LYS A 353 41.04 -17.56 -2.50
N PHE A 354 41.48 -16.97 -1.41
CA PHE A 354 42.54 -15.98 -1.36
C PHE A 354 43.69 -16.45 -0.47
N ASP A 355 44.91 -16.04 -0.78
CA ASP A 355 46.04 -16.15 0.14
C ASP A 355 46.02 -15.07 1.23
N SER A 356 47.02 -15.09 2.12
CA SER A 356 47.17 -14.10 3.20
C SER A 356 47.40 -12.67 2.70
N GLU A 357 47.79 -12.51 1.43
CA GLU A 357 48.03 -11.23 0.77
C GLU A 357 46.82 -10.78 -0.07
N GLY A 358 45.71 -11.52 -0.02
CA GLY A 358 44.47 -11.18 -0.71
C GLY A 358 44.49 -11.46 -2.22
N TYR A 359 45.45 -12.23 -2.73
CA TYR A 359 45.44 -12.66 -4.14
C TYR A 359 44.61 -13.93 -4.32
N PRO A 360 43.84 -14.04 -5.42
CA PRO A 360 43.12 -15.28 -5.71
C PRO A 360 44.13 -16.41 -5.93
N ILE A 361 43.93 -17.54 -5.26
CA ILE A 361 44.79 -18.74 -5.38
C ILE A 361 44.06 -19.93 -5.98
N GLY A 362 42.73 -19.89 -5.98
CA GLY A 362 41.89 -20.95 -6.52
C GLY A 362 40.40 -20.65 -6.35
N ASP A 363 39.57 -21.55 -6.84
CA ASP A 363 38.12 -21.51 -6.63
C ASP A 363 37.76 -21.97 -5.20
N MET A 364 36.46 -22.01 -4.89
CA MET A 364 35.97 -22.44 -3.57
C MET A 364 36.40 -23.86 -3.17
N ASN A 365 36.68 -24.74 -4.14
CA ASN A 365 37.14 -26.10 -3.89
C ASN A 365 38.67 -26.17 -3.76
N GLY A 366 39.39 -25.10 -4.11
CA GLY A 366 40.86 -25.04 -4.13
C GLY A 366 41.47 -25.39 -5.48
N GLU A 367 40.66 -25.52 -6.53
CA GLU A 367 41.13 -25.76 -7.89
C GLU A 367 41.62 -24.45 -8.53
N LYS A 368 42.46 -24.55 -9.57
CA LYS A 368 43.02 -23.36 -10.22
C LYS A 368 41.93 -22.53 -10.90
N CYS A 369 42.09 -21.21 -10.86
CA CYS A 369 41.27 -20.28 -11.64
C CYS A 369 41.85 -20.08 -13.05
N PHE A 370 41.00 -19.73 -14.00
CA PHE A 370 41.35 -19.54 -15.40
C PHE A 370 40.89 -18.16 -15.91
N ASP A 371 41.58 -17.62 -16.90
CA ASP A 371 41.11 -16.45 -17.67
C ASP A 371 40.09 -16.86 -18.76
N ASP A 372 39.57 -15.90 -19.52
CA ASP A 372 38.62 -16.16 -20.62
C ASP A 372 39.23 -16.95 -21.80
N LEU A 373 40.56 -17.01 -21.88
CA LEU A 373 41.31 -17.79 -22.85
C LEU A 373 41.63 -19.21 -22.36
N GLY A 374 41.26 -19.56 -21.12
CA GLY A 374 41.51 -20.87 -20.51
C GLY A 374 42.94 -21.07 -20.00
N ASN A 375 43.72 -20.00 -19.81
CA ASN A 375 45.02 -20.10 -19.14
C ASN A 375 44.80 -20.10 -17.62
N ALA A 376 45.49 -20.99 -16.91
CA ALA A 376 45.39 -21.07 -15.45
C ALA A 376 46.24 -20.01 -14.74
N ILE A 377 45.81 -19.61 -13.55
CA ILE A 377 46.58 -18.74 -12.65
C ILE A 377 47.99 -19.33 -12.38
N GLY A 378 49.02 -18.46 -12.45
CA GLY A 378 50.44 -18.84 -12.42
C GLY A 378 51.06 -19.14 -13.80
N SER A 379 50.27 -19.22 -14.88
CA SER A 379 50.78 -19.25 -16.25
C SER A 379 51.28 -17.88 -16.70
N ARG A 380 52.39 -17.83 -17.47
CA ARG A 380 52.86 -16.59 -18.12
C ARG A 380 51.87 -16.02 -19.14
N ARG A 381 50.89 -16.82 -19.57
CA ARG A 381 49.84 -16.43 -20.52
C ARG A 381 48.52 -16.05 -19.84
N PHE A 382 48.47 -16.12 -18.51
CA PHE A 382 47.29 -15.75 -17.74
C PHE A 382 47.01 -14.24 -17.86
N TYR A 383 45.89 -13.89 -18.49
CA TYR A 383 45.50 -12.52 -18.74
C TYR A 383 44.03 -12.29 -18.34
N PRO A 384 43.75 -12.05 -17.06
CA PRO A 384 42.38 -11.93 -16.56
C PRO A 384 41.70 -10.62 -16.95
N PHE A 385 42.41 -9.67 -17.58
CA PHE A 385 41.92 -8.34 -17.96
C PHE A 385 41.68 -8.20 -19.48
N GLY A 386 41.26 -9.28 -20.13
CA GLY A 386 41.12 -9.41 -21.60
C GLY A 386 40.38 -8.25 -22.31
N PRO A 387 40.91 -7.73 -23.44
CA PRO A 387 40.27 -6.65 -24.22
C PRO A 387 39.06 -7.11 -25.05
N ASN A 388 38.87 -8.42 -25.24
CA ASN A 388 37.83 -9.01 -26.11
C ASN A 388 36.43 -9.01 -25.47
N GLY A 389 36.28 -8.35 -24.33
CA GLY A 389 35.14 -8.41 -23.44
C GLY A 389 34.02 -7.41 -23.69
N HIS A 390 33.91 -6.79 -24.88
CA HIS A 390 32.71 -6.06 -25.30
C HIS A 390 31.55 -7.04 -25.54
N TYR A 391 31.11 -7.75 -24.50
CA TYR A 391 29.79 -8.35 -24.53
C TYR A 391 28.81 -7.20 -24.70
N ASN A 392 28.02 -7.27 -25.76
CA ASN A 392 27.09 -6.22 -26.11
C ASN A 392 25.93 -6.26 -25.09
N LEU A 393 26.14 -5.77 -23.87
CA LEU A 393 25.06 -5.58 -22.88
C LEU A 393 23.91 -4.76 -23.49
N LYS A 394 24.21 -3.95 -24.52
CA LYS A 394 23.23 -3.21 -25.34
C LYS A 394 22.21 -4.10 -26.07
N THR A 395 22.47 -5.39 -26.35
CA THR A 395 21.49 -6.27 -27.03
C THR A 395 20.48 -6.89 -26.08
N LEU A 396 20.75 -6.96 -24.78
CA LEU A 396 19.77 -7.34 -23.77
C LEU A 396 19.06 -6.08 -23.27
N ASN A 397 18.04 -5.63 -24.01
CA ASN A 397 17.20 -4.49 -23.63
C ASN A 397 16.32 -4.86 -22.41
N LEU A 398 16.96 -4.97 -21.24
CA LEU A 398 16.36 -5.28 -19.94
C LEU A 398 15.80 -4.01 -19.24
N LYS A 399 15.65 -2.88 -19.98
CA LYS A 399 15.24 -1.58 -19.42
C LYS A 399 14.05 -1.72 -18.46
N GLY A 400 14.32 -1.51 -17.17
CA GLY A 400 13.32 -1.49 -16.10
C GLY A 400 12.96 -2.84 -15.46
N LYS A 401 13.61 -3.96 -15.82
CA LYS A 401 13.35 -5.28 -15.22
C LYS A 401 14.50 -5.68 -14.27
N ASP A 402 14.26 -5.58 -12.97
CA ASP A 402 15.16 -6.14 -11.95
C ASP A 402 15.02 -7.68 -11.91
N LEU A 403 16.02 -8.37 -12.45
CA LEU A 403 16.07 -9.83 -12.48
C LEU A 403 16.32 -10.44 -11.10
N GLY A 404 16.88 -9.68 -10.16
CA GLY A 404 17.39 -10.18 -8.89
C GLY A 404 18.55 -11.17 -9.06
N VAL A 405 19.02 -11.71 -7.93
CA VAL A 405 20.10 -12.70 -7.89
C VAL A 405 19.53 -14.10 -8.10
N LEU A 406 19.90 -14.73 -9.21
CA LEU A 406 19.43 -16.03 -9.65
C LEU A 406 20.56 -17.05 -9.60
N PHE A 407 20.20 -18.28 -9.27
CA PHE A 407 21.09 -19.42 -9.13
C PHE A 407 20.60 -20.61 -9.96
N ASP A 408 21.50 -21.52 -10.29
CA ASP A 408 21.13 -22.83 -10.83
C ASP A 408 20.83 -23.86 -9.72
N ALA A 409 20.49 -25.09 -10.12
CA ALA A 409 20.17 -26.17 -9.18
C ALA A 409 21.35 -26.59 -8.26
N THR A 410 22.58 -26.22 -8.59
CA THR A 410 23.76 -26.47 -7.74
C THR A 410 23.99 -25.35 -6.74
N GLY A 411 23.24 -24.24 -6.86
CA GLY A 411 23.40 -23.05 -6.05
C GLY A 411 24.50 -22.13 -6.56
N LEU A 412 24.99 -22.30 -7.79
CA LEU A 412 25.92 -21.38 -8.42
C LEU A 412 25.17 -20.22 -9.09
N PRO A 413 25.69 -18.98 -8.98
CA PRO A 413 25.01 -17.81 -9.51
C PRO A 413 25.02 -17.82 -11.04
N VAL A 414 23.90 -17.38 -11.63
CA VAL A 414 23.75 -17.14 -13.07
C VAL A 414 23.54 -15.66 -13.40
N THR A 415 23.22 -14.84 -12.38
CA THR A 415 23.27 -13.38 -12.42
C THR A 415 24.21 -12.86 -11.34
N ASP A 416 24.71 -11.63 -11.50
CA ASP A 416 25.48 -10.94 -10.46
C ASP A 416 24.57 -10.38 -9.35
N ALA A 417 25.18 -9.73 -8.35
CA ALA A 417 24.47 -9.12 -7.22
C ALA A 417 23.48 -8.01 -7.62
N HIS A 418 23.62 -7.46 -8.83
CA HIS A 418 22.74 -6.43 -9.40
C HIS A 418 21.69 -7.02 -10.36
N GLY A 419 21.66 -8.35 -10.51
CA GLY A 419 20.77 -9.05 -11.41
C GLY A 419 21.20 -9.02 -12.88
N ASN A 420 22.42 -8.58 -13.20
CA ASN A 420 22.91 -8.67 -14.57
C ASN A 420 23.28 -10.12 -14.90
N PRO A 421 22.97 -10.62 -16.11
CA PRO A 421 23.34 -11.98 -16.51
C PRO A 421 24.85 -12.18 -16.53
N LEU A 422 25.31 -13.29 -15.98
CA LEU A 422 26.70 -13.70 -16.06
C LEU A 422 26.97 -14.40 -17.40
N PHE A 423 28.24 -14.45 -17.79
CA PHE A 423 28.70 -15.09 -19.03
C PHE A 423 29.80 -16.10 -18.70
N ASN A 424 29.79 -17.24 -19.38
CA ASN A 424 30.87 -18.22 -19.26
C ASN A 424 32.12 -17.77 -20.05
N SER A 425 33.22 -18.52 -19.93
CA SER A 425 34.49 -18.21 -20.63
C SER A 425 34.37 -18.17 -22.16
N LYS A 426 33.33 -18.79 -22.74
CA LYS A 426 33.02 -18.75 -24.17
C LYS A 426 32.15 -17.55 -24.56
N GLY A 427 31.81 -16.67 -23.63
CA GLY A 427 30.96 -15.50 -23.86
C GLY A 427 29.47 -15.80 -24.01
N LYS A 428 29.00 -16.98 -23.62
CA LYS A 428 27.58 -17.33 -23.65
C LYS A 428 26.94 -17.01 -22.31
N SER A 429 25.76 -16.37 -22.36
CA SER A 429 25.03 -16.03 -21.14
C SER A 429 24.64 -17.27 -20.36
N MET A 430 24.79 -17.21 -19.04
CA MET A 430 24.41 -18.23 -18.07
C MET A 430 22.87 -18.36 -17.95
N VAL A 431 22.13 -17.36 -18.42
CA VAL A 431 20.66 -17.32 -18.44
C VAL A 431 20.17 -17.32 -19.89
N LYS A 432 19.19 -18.17 -20.19
CA LYS A 432 18.45 -18.13 -21.45
C LYS A 432 17.18 -17.31 -21.26
N PHE A 433 16.90 -16.44 -22.22
CA PHE A 433 15.74 -15.56 -22.21
C PHE A 433 14.75 -15.95 -23.31
N SER A 434 13.46 -15.74 -23.05
CA SER A 434 12.41 -15.77 -24.07
C SER A 434 12.54 -14.58 -25.03
N GLU A 435 11.79 -14.59 -26.12
CA GLU A 435 11.62 -13.42 -27.01
C GLU A 435 11.18 -12.14 -26.26
N ASN A 436 10.44 -12.28 -25.16
CA ASN A 436 9.98 -11.16 -24.30
C ASN A 436 10.97 -10.76 -23.17
N ASN A 437 12.24 -11.20 -23.24
CA ASN A 437 13.27 -10.99 -22.22
C ASN A 437 12.90 -11.53 -20.81
N ILE A 438 12.14 -12.62 -20.73
CA ILE A 438 11.84 -13.33 -19.48
C ILE A 438 12.85 -14.47 -19.32
N PRO A 439 13.51 -14.62 -18.16
CA PRO A 439 14.42 -15.75 -17.91
C PRO A 439 13.64 -17.08 -17.95
N ILE A 440 14.07 -18.02 -18.81
CA ILE A 440 13.42 -19.33 -19.00
C ILE A 440 14.15 -20.41 -18.19
N ASN A 441 15.46 -20.54 -18.42
CA ASN A 441 16.29 -21.59 -17.86
C ASN A 441 17.77 -21.16 -17.87
N GLY A 442 18.60 -21.92 -17.15
CA GLY A 442 20.04 -21.78 -17.23
C GLY A 442 20.58 -22.18 -18.61
N ILE A 443 21.85 -21.85 -18.86
CA ILE A 443 22.58 -22.22 -20.08
C ILE A 443 22.49 -23.72 -20.41
N ASP A 444 22.45 -24.56 -19.37
CA ASP A 444 22.36 -26.02 -19.45
C ASP A 444 20.92 -26.55 -19.57
N GLY A 445 19.92 -25.65 -19.62
CA GLY A 445 18.50 -25.99 -19.68
C GLY A 445 17.82 -26.24 -18.32
N GLY A 446 18.60 -26.23 -17.23
CA GLY A 446 18.10 -26.39 -15.87
C GLY A 446 17.22 -25.23 -15.37
N ILE A 447 16.39 -25.52 -14.36
CA ILE A 447 15.52 -24.53 -13.70
C ILE A 447 16.38 -23.48 -12.98
N LEU A 448 15.90 -22.23 -12.99
CA LEU A 448 16.51 -21.12 -12.26
C LEU A 448 15.84 -20.96 -10.90
N PHE A 449 16.63 -20.60 -9.90
CA PHE A 449 16.20 -20.48 -8.51
C PHE A 449 16.54 -19.11 -7.96
N GLU A 450 15.67 -18.59 -7.10
CA GLU A 450 15.97 -17.45 -6.26
C GLU A 450 16.87 -17.85 -5.08
N ILE A 451 17.42 -16.86 -4.38
CA ILE A 451 18.23 -17.09 -3.17
C ILE A 451 17.47 -17.85 -2.07
N SER A 452 16.14 -17.75 -2.02
CA SER A 452 15.27 -18.53 -1.12
C SER A 452 15.11 -20.00 -1.54
N GLY A 453 15.74 -20.44 -2.62
CA GLY A 453 15.62 -21.79 -3.17
C GLY A 453 14.30 -22.06 -3.89
N LEU A 454 13.49 -21.03 -4.14
CA LEU A 454 12.26 -21.16 -4.92
C LEU A 454 12.56 -21.13 -6.43
N PRO A 455 11.93 -22.02 -7.22
CA PRO A 455 12.10 -22.01 -8.66
C PRO A 455 11.38 -20.82 -9.31
N LEU A 456 11.86 -20.38 -10.47
CA LEU A 456 11.11 -19.52 -11.38
C LEU A 456 10.16 -20.42 -12.23
N PRO A 457 8.85 -20.47 -11.93
CA PRO A 457 7.89 -21.25 -12.71
C PRO A 457 7.87 -20.85 -14.18
N GLN A 458 8.16 -21.81 -15.07
CA GLN A 458 7.94 -21.64 -16.51
C GLN A 458 6.44 -21.68 -16.87
N SER A 459 5.64 -22.34 -16.03
CA SER A 459 4.20 -22.44 -16.13
C SER A 459 3.65 -22.72 -14.74
N LEU A 460 2.56 -22.06 -14.37
CA LEU A 460 1.87 -22.27 -13.09
C LEU A 460 1.12 -23.61 -13.04
N ASP A 461 0.87 -24.25 -14.19
CA ASP A 461 0.24 -25.58 -14.29
C ASP A 461 1.23 -26.73 -14.04
N LYS A 462 2.53 -26.44 -13.90
CA LYS A 462 3.57 -27.45 -13.64
C LYS A 462 3.93 -27.51 -12.16
N PRO A 463 4.32 -28.68 -11.64
CA PRO A 463 4.76 -28.81 -10.26
C PRO A 463 6.07 -28.06 -10.05
N LEU A 464 6.16 -27.38 -8.90
CA LEU A 464 7.34 -26.67 -8.45
C LEU A 464 8.27 -27.63 -7.70
N TYR A 465 9.51 -27.71 -8.17
CA TYR A 465 10.56 -28.49 -7.53
C TYR A 465 11.67 -27.57 -7.03
N CYS A 466 12.19 -27.87 -5.85
CA CYS A 466 13.41 -27.25 -5.32
C CYS A 466 14.66 -27.77 -6.07
N PRO A 467 15.86 -27.20 -5.82
CA PRO A 467 17.09 -27.62 -6.49
C PRO A 467 17.43 -29.12 -6.39
N ARG A 468 16.95 -29.81 -5.35
CA ARG A 468 17.16 -31.25 -5.12
C ARG A 468 16.07 -32.14 -5.74
N GLY A 469 15.11 -31.56 -6.47
CA GLY A 469 13.99 -32.29 -7.05
C GLY A 469 12.86 -32.63 -6.06
N CYS A 470 12.91 -32.13 -4.82
CA CYS A 470 11.79 -32.30 -3.89
C CYS A 470 10.66 -31.31 -4.23
N PRO A 471 9.38 -31.72 -4.13
CA PRO A 471 8.24 -30.82 -4.26
C PRO A 471 8.30 -29.63 -3.30
N VAL A 472 7.96 -28.45 -3.81
CA VAL A 472 7.90 -27.21 -3.03
C VAL A 472 6.58 -27.14 -2.24
N ARG A 473 6.68 -26.98 -0.91
CA ARG A 473 5.55 -26.82 0.02
C ARG A 473 5.49 -25.38 0.53
N LEU A 474 4.39 -24.69 0.23
CA LEU A 474 4.17 -23.28 0.55
C LEU A 474 2.83 -23.08 1.26
N PHE A 475 2.77 -22.08 2.14
CA PHE A 475 1.61 -21.76 2.95
C PHE A 475 1.35 -20.25 2.98
N ASP A 476 0.09 -19.85 3.20
CA ASP A 476 -0.29 -18.45 3.44
C ASP A 476 -0.08 -18.06 4.91
N SER A 477 -0.40 -16.80 5.26
CA SER A 477 -0.27 -16.29 6.64
C SER A 477 -1.17 -17.00 7.66
N ASP A 478 -2.28 -17.56 7.20
CA ASP A 478 -3.23 -18.30 8.02
C ASP A 478 -2.77 -19.76 8.21
N GLY A 479 -1.75 -20.19 7.46
CA GLY A 479 -1.19 -21.54 7.49
C GLY A 479 -1.87 -22.51 6.52
N HIS A 480 -2.69 -22.02 5.58
CA HIS A 480 -3.28 -22.87 4.54
C HIS A 480 -2.29 -23.14 3.41
N PRO A 481 -2.32 -24.34 2.80
CA PRO A 481 -1.40 -24.69 1.73
C PRO A 481 -1.67 -23.88 0.45
N LEU A 482 -0.60 -23.41 -0.17
CA LEU A 482 -0.59 -22.75 -1.48
C LEU A 482 -0.13 -23.71 -2.59
N THR A 483 0.58 -24.77 -2.21
CA THR A 483 0.96 -25.89 -3.08
C THR A 483 0.52 -27.22 -2.48
N ASP A 484 0.22 -28.19 -3.34
CA ASP A 484 -0.05 -29.55 -2.89
C ASP A 484 1.24 -30.31 -2.54
N LYS A 485 1.10 -31.58 -2.14
CA LYS A 485 2.24 -32.43 -1.78
C LYS A 485 3.16 -32.84 -2.94
N PHE A 486 2.71 -32.64 -4.18
CA PHE A 486 3.48 -32.89 -5.39
C PHE A 486 4.08 -31.59 -5.96
N GLY A 487 3.83 -30.45 -5.31
CA GLY A 487 4.35 -29.15 -5.69
C GLY A 487 3.49 -28.40 -6.70
N TYR A 488 2.30 -28.90 -7.05
CA TYR A 488 1.37 -28.15 -7.90
C TYR A 488 0.82 -26.94 -7.14
N ILE A 489 0.77 -25.80 -7.81
CA ILE A 489 0.16 -24.59 -7.28
C ILE A 489 -1.35 -24.80 -7.24
N LEU A 490 -1.93 -24.60 -6.06
CA LEU A 490 -3.36 -24.77 -5.86
C LEU A 490 -4.14 -23.64 -6.55
N LYS A 491 -5.35 -23.97 -7.02
CA LYS A 491 -6.30 -23.02 -7.64
C LYS A 491 -7.52 -22.88 -6.73
N CYS A 492 -8.09 -21.69 -6.68
CA CYS A 492 -9.40 -21.48 -6.09
C CYS A 492 -10.51 -22.04 -6.99
N VAL A 493 -11.76 -22.01 -6.50
CA VAL A 493 -12.94 -22.46 -7.26
C VAL A 493 -13.13 -21.72 -8.60
N LYS A 494 -12.65 -20.47 -8.71
CA LYS A 494 -12.70 -19.68 -9.96
C LYS A 494 -11.61 -20.08 -10.98
N GLY A 495 -10.79 -21.08 -10.66
CA GLY A 495 -9.64 -21.51 -11.49
C GLY A 495 -8.41 -20.62 -11.38
N GLU A 496 -8.45 -19.53 -10.59
CA GLU A 496 -7.28 -18.67 -10.36
C GLU A 496 -6.29 -19.31 -9.38
N TYR A 497 -4.99 -19.16 -9.65
CA TYR A 497 -3.92 -19.64 -8.77
C TYR A 497 -3.89 -18.93 -7.42
N LEU A 498 -3.52 -19.68 -6.38
CA LEU A 498 -3.34 -19.16 -5.03
C LEU A 498 -1.98 -18.43 -4.84
N LEU A 499 -1.06 -18.54 -5.81
CA LEU A 499 0.20 -17.80 -5.85
C LEU A 499 0.19 -16.76 -6.97
N LYS A 500 0.80 -15.61 -6.69
CA LYS A 500 1.10 -14.58 -7.70
C LYS A 500 2.57 -14.63 -8.07
N VAL A 501 2.83 -14.44 -9.36
CA VAL A 501 4.17 -14.25 -9.89
C VAL A 501 4.34 -12.88 -10.52
N ASP A 502 5.55 -12.34 -10.53
CA ASP A 502 5.86 -11.08 -11.22
C ASP A 502 6.13 -11.28 -12.72
N GLN A 503 6.48 -10.18 -13.39
CA GLN A 503 6.83 -10.10 -14.81
C GLN A 503 8.04 -10.95 -15.25
N ILE A 504 8.80 -11.52 -14.30
CA ILE A 504 9.91 -12.46 -14.58
C ILE A 504 9.66 -13.84 -13.97
N ASN A 505 8.40 -14.15 -13.64
CA ASN A 505 7.94 -15.40 -13.04
C ASN A 505 8.47 -15.67 -11.63
N ARG A 506 8.90 -14.68 -10.85
CA ARG A 506 9.24 -14.87 -9.44
C ARG A 506 7.99 -14.98 -8.60
N ILE A 507 7.95 -15.88 -7.62
CA ILE A 507 6.81 -16.03 -6.70
C ILE A 507 6.79 -14.86 -5.72
N VAL A 508 5.84 -13.93 -5.81
CA VAL A 508 5.89 -12.69 -5.00
C VAL A 508 5.06 -12.81 -3.72
N SER A 509 3.84 -13.32 -3.84
CA SER A 509 2.85 -13.30 -2.77
C SER A 509 1.84 -14.42 -2.96
N ASP A 510 0.99 -14.62 -1.95
CA ASP A 510 -0.27 -15.32 -2.15
C ASP A 510 -1.24 -14.47 -3.01
N ARG A 511 -2.44 -15.03 -3.30
CA ARG A 511 -3.49 -14.37 -4.07
C ARG A 511 -4.04 -13.10 -3.39
N LYS A 512 -4.01 -13.01 -2.07
CA LYS A 512 -4.45 -11.86 -1.26
C LYS A 512 -3.34 -10.79 -1.10
N ASN A 513 -2.22 -10.92 -1.81
CA ASN A 513 -1.01 -10.09 -1.64
C ASN A 513 -0.31 -10.27 -0.28
N GLY A 514 -0.60 -11.37 0.43
CA GLY A 514 0.05 -11.75 1.67
C GLY A 514 1.41 -12.44 1.44
N PRO A 515 2.29 -12.45 2.46
CA PRO A 515 3.57 -13.15 2.39
C PRO A 515 3.39 -14.67 2.28
N VAL A 516 4.35 -15.32 1.63
CA VAL A 516 4.40 -16.78 1.46
C VAL A 516 5.31 -17.38 2.52
N PHE A 517 4.91 -18.49 3.12
CA PHE A 517 5.61 -19.16 4.21
C PHE A 517 6.00 -20.61 3.87
N ASP A 518 7.02 -21.13 4.55
CA ASP A 518 7.34 -22.56 4.56
C ASP A 518 6.56 -23.33 5.64
N ALA A 519 6.83 -24.63 5.79
CA ALA A 519 6.18 -25.48 6.79
C ALA A 519 6.49 -25.09 8.26
N LYS A 520 7.48 -24.24 8.51
CA LYS A 520 7.81 -23.71 9.85
C LYS A 520 7.28 -22.30 10.09
N ARG A 521 6.40 -21.80 9.19
CA ARG A 521 5.92 -20.41 9.19
C ARG A 521 7.07 -19.38 9.09
N VAL A 522 8.16 -19.77 8.44
CA VAL A 522 9.21 -18.83 8.06
C VAL A 522 8.79 -18.18 6.74
N PRO A 523 8.64 -16.84 6.68
CA PRO A 523 8.31 -16.18 5.44
C PRO A 523 9.45 -16.25 4.41
N LYS A 524 9.10 -16.30 3.12
CA LYS A 524 10.00 -16.41 1.97
C LYS A 524 11.18 -15.44 2.00
N TYR A 525 10.94 -14.20 2.45
CA TYR A 525 11.97 -13.17 2.45
C TYR A 525 13.14 -13.48 3.40
N LEU A 526 12.93 -14.31 4.45
CA LEU A 526 13.99 -14.84 5.33
C LEU A 526 14.69 -16.05 4.69
N HIS A 527 15.32 -15.86 3.53
CA HIS A 527 15.75 -16.95 2.63
C HIS A 527 16.71 -18.00 3.22
N LEU A 528 17.47 -17.68 4.27
CA LEU A 528 18.37 -18.63 4.94
C LEU A 528 17.66 -19.59 5.90
N GLU A 529 16.51 -19.17 6.43
CA GLU A 529 15.69 -19.97 7.34
C GLU A 529 14.56 -20.68 6.61
N PHE A 530 14.13 -20.11 5.48
CA PHE A 530 13.06 -20.61 4.66
C PHE A 530 13.42 -21.96 4.04
N ASP A 531 12.65 -23.00 4.37
CA ASP A 531 12.83 -24.35 3.85
C ASP A 531 11.53 -24.87 3.21
N CYS A 532 11.34 -24.52 1.94
CA CYS A 532 10.21 -24.98 1.13
C CYS A 532 10.17 -26.50 0.88
N ARG A 533 11.15 -27.27 1.36
CA ARG A 533 11.20 -28.74 1.19
C ARG A 533 10.53 -29.46 2.35
N ARG A 534 10.36 -28.79 3.48
CA ARG A 534 9.82 -29.41 4.68
C ARG A 534 8.34 -29.69 4.51
N VAL A 535 7.96 -30.87 4.94
CA VAL A 535 6.58 -31.27 5.16
C VAL A 535 6.18 -30.96 6.60
N PRO A 536 4.90 -30.67 6.89
CA PRO A 536 4.40 -30.54 8.26
C PRO A 536 4.76 -31.75 9.14
N GLU A 537 5.15 -31.51 10.40
CA GLU A 537 5.67 -32.55 11.31
C GLU A 537 4.66 -33.67 11.65
N ASN A 538 3.35 -33.42 11.46
CA ASN A 538 2.27 -34.37 11.73
C ASN A 538 1.55 -34.90 10.47
N GLU A 539 2.21 -34.94 9.31
CA GLU A 539 1.58 -35.44 8.06
C GLU A 539 1.31 -36.97 8.04
N THR A 540 1.32 -37.65 9.20
CA THR A 540 1.20 -39.11 9.33
C THR A 540 -0.22 -39.55 9.71
N GLU A 541 -0.68 -40.62 9.06
CA GLU A 541 -1.98 -41.33 9.21
C GLU A 541 -3.24 -40.76 8.54
N SER A 542 -3.47 -39.43 8.54
CA SER A 542 -4.71 -38.82 7.99
C SER A 542 -4.89 -39.03 6.47
N GLN A 543 -3.80 -39.23 5.72
CA GLN A 543 -3.81 -39.36 4.25
C GLN A 543 -4.30 -40.73 3.73
N ARG A 544 -4.54 -41.73 4.59
CA ARG A 544 -5.05 -43.04 4.14
C ARG A 544 -6.56 -43.05 3.85
N LYS A 545 -7.31 -42.06 4.35
CA LYS A 545 -8.73 -41.91 4.03
C LYS A 545 -8.88 -41.24 2.66
N ARG A 546 -8.87 -42.06 1.62
CA ARG A 546 -9.31 -41.65 0.28
C ARG A 546 -10.78 -41.23 0.37
N CYS A 547 -11.18 -40.10 -0.21
CA CYS A 547 -12.56 -39.98 -0.65
C CYS A 547 -12.83 -41.18 -1.56
N ARG A 548 -13.94 -41.90 -1.32
CA ARG A 548 -14.27 -43.11 -2.10
C ARG A 548 -14.43 -42.81 -3.60
N SER A 549 -14.60 -41.54 -3.95
CA SER A 549 -14.54 -40.95 -5.29
C SER A 549 -13.62 -39.71 -5.26
N PRO A 550 -12.60 -39.60 -6.16
CA PRO A 550 -11.72 -38.44 -6.21
C PRO A 550 -12.53 -37.20 -6.65
N LYS A 551 -12.91 -36.35 -5.70
CA LYS A 551 -13.58 -35.07 -5.96
C LYS A 551 -12.70 -33.92 -5.51
N VAL A 552 -12.63 -32.86 -6.31
CA VAL A 552 -11.98 -31.60 -5.94
C VAL A 552 -12.97 -30.77 -5.14
N LEU A 553 -12.65 -30.53 -3.88
CA LEU A 553 -13.53 -29.87 -2.91
C LEU A 553 -13.00 -28.47 -2.54
N TYR A 554 -13.90 -27.56 -2.23
CA TYR A 554 -13.65 -26.17 -1.84
C TYR A 554 -14.49 -25.80 -0.61
N ASN A 555 -14.03 -24.86 0.21
CA ASN A 555 -14.87 -24.26 1.25
C ASN A 555 -15.78 -23.17 0.66
N PHE A 556 -16.66 -22.59 1.49
CA PHE A 556 -17.56 -21.50 1.07
C PHE A 556 -16.85 -20.24 0.55
N LYS A 557 -15.56 -20.04 0.86
CA LYS A 557 -14.73 -18.95 0.32
C LYS A 557 -14.04 -19.31 -1.00
N GLY A 558 -14.30 -20.51 -1.53
CA GLY A 558 -13.67 -21.03 -2.74
C GLY A 558 -12.22 -21.47 -2.56
N PHE A 559 -11.76 -21.71 -1.33
CA PHE A 559 -10.43 -22.22 -1.03
C PHE A 559 -10.42 -23.77 -1.15
N PRO A 560 -9.45 -24.37 -1.84
CA PRO A 560 -9.41 -25.81 -2.05
C PRO A 560 -9.18 -26.57 -0.75
N LEU A 561 -9.97 -27.61 -0.53
CA LEU A 561 -9.89 -28.52 0.62
C LEU A 561 -9.28 -29.88 0.24
N THR A 562 -9.24 -30.19 -1.05
CA THR A 562 -8.51 -31.34 -1.61
C THR A 562 -7.62 -30.90 -2.77
N ASP A 563 -6.59 -31.68 -3.06
CA ASP A 563 -5.80 -31.55 -4.28
C ASP A 563 -6.61 -31.96 -5.53
N SER A 564 -6.02 -31.77 -6.71
CA SER A 564 -6.62 -32.14 -8.00
C SER A 564 -6.90 -33.65 -8.15
N SER A 565 -6.30 -34.48 -7.31
CA SER A 565 -6.54 -35.93 -7.24
C SER A 565 -7.61 -36.32 -6.20
N GLY A 566 -8.21 -35.33 -5.52
CA GLY A 566 -9.21 -35.53 -4.48
C GLY A 566 -8.66 -36.01 -3.14
N LYS A 567 -7.36 -35.81 -2.86
CA LYS A 567 -6.78 -36.07 -1.53
C LYS A 567 -6.89 -34.84 -0.65
N LEU A 568 -7.15 -35.07 0.63
CA LEU A 568 -7.27 -33.99 1.61
C LEU A 568 -6.00 -33.14 1.70
N LEU A 569 -6.19 -31.83 1.66
CA LEU A 569 -5.17 -30.85 1.97
C LEU A 569 -5.03 -30.72 3.49
N VAL A 570 -3.82 -30.41 3.94
CA VAL A 570 -3.50 -30.20 5.35
C VAL A 570 -2.92 -28.80 5.53
N ASP A 571 -3.20 -28.19 6.67
CA ASP A 571 -2.55 -26.94 7.07
C ASP A 571 -1.08 -27.15 7.45
N VAL A 572 -0.40 -26.06 7.77
CA VAL A 572 1.01 -26.02 8.20
C VAL A 572 1.31 -26.86 9.45
N THR A 573 0.29 -27.17 10.27
CA THR A 573 0.44 -28.03 11.46
C THR A 573 0.29 -29.52 11.14
N GLY A 574 -0.13 -29.84 9.91
CA GLY A 574 -0.45 -31.19 9.46
C GLY A 574 -1.91 -31.58 9.70
N LYS A 575 -2.75 -30.67 10.22
CA LYS A 575 -4.17 -30.93 10.43
C LYS A 575 -4.92 -30.89 9.09
N PRO A 576 -5.78 -31.87 8.77
CA PRO A 576 -6.64 -31.79 7.59
C PRO A 576 -7.50 -30.53 7.60
N LEU A 577 -7.62 -29.87 6.44
CA LEU A 577 -8.50 -28.72 6.29
C LEU A 577 -9.99 -29.08 6.42
N ILE A 578 -10.31 -30.36 6.26
CA ILE A 578 -11.62 -30.95 6.54
C ILE A 578 -11.47 -32.32 7.20
N GLU A 579 -12.35 -32.60 8.16
CA GLU A 579 -12.46 -33.90 8.81
C GLU A 579 -13.81 -34.53 8.45
N PHE A 580 -13.80 -35.79 8.03
CA PHE A 580 -15.02 -36.57 7.81
C PHE A 580 -15.33 -37.36 9.09
N GLU A 581 -16.15 -36.82 9.99
CA GLU A 581 -16.68 -37.59 11.11
C GLU A 581 -17.72 -38.60 10.62
N CYS A 582 -17.52 -39.88 10.97
CA CYS A 582 -18.41 -40.98 10.59
C CYS A 582 -19.50 -41.27 11.63
N THR A 583 -19.62 -40.53 12.74
CA THR A 583 -20.53 -40.94 13.82
C THR A 583 -21.09 -39.75 14.61
N LYS A 584 -22.42 -39.63 14.55
CA LYS A 584 -23.34 -38.80 15.37
C LYS A 584 -23.29 -37.29 15.12
N ASN A 585 -24.38 -36.77 14.55
CA ASN A 585 -24.77 -35.36 14.40
C ASN A 585 -23.62 -34.36 14.17
N PRO A 586 -23.22 -34.10 12.91
CA PRO A 586 -22.34 -32.98 12.64
C PRO A 586 -23.14 -31.68 12.77
N GLU A 587 -22.71 -30.79 13.66
CA GLU A 587 -23.07 -29.38 13.59
C GLU A 587 -22.63 -28.84 12.22
N ILE A 588 -23.57 -28.18 11.51
CA ILE A 588 -23.40 -27.63 10.16
C ILE A 588 -22.51 -26.39 10.26
N SER A 589 -21.20 -26.58 10.47
CA SER A 589 -20.25 -25.46 10.61
C SER A 589 -19.32 -25.29 9.41
N ASN A 590 -19.25 -26.23 8.48
CA ASN A 590 -18.36 -26.12 7.31
C ASN A 590 -19.03 -26.69 6.05
N LEU A 591 -19.73 -25.85 5.29
CA LEU A 591 -20.19 -26.20 3.95
C LEU A 591 -18.97 -26.42 3.04
N VAL A 592 -18.89 -27.63 2.46
CA VAL A 592 -17.88 -28.06 1.50
C VAL A 592 -18.56 -28.17 0.15
N PHE A 593 -17.96 -27.67 -0.92
CA PHE A 593 -18.52 -27.63 -2.28
C PHE A 593 -17.60 -28.39 -3.23
N ASP A 594 -18.12 -29.05 -4.27
CA ASP A 594 -17.27 -29.53 -5.37
C ASP A 594 -17.11 -28.47 -6.48
N LEU A 595 -16.40 -28.81 -7.57
CA LEU A 595 -16.19 -27.92 -8.73
C LEU A 595 -17.49 -27.43 -9.37
N GLU A 596 -18.58 -28.16 -9.22
CA GLU A 596 -19.90 -27.83 -9.78
C GLU A 596 -20.72 -26.97 -8.81
N GLY A 597 -20.17 -26.61 -7.64
CA GLY A 597 -20.85 -25.83 -6.61
C GLY A 597 -21.83 -26.66 -5.77
N SER A 598 -21.84 -27.98 -5.91
CA SER A 598 -22.72 -28.86 -5.13
C SER A 598 -22.16 -29.05 -3.72
N THR A 599 -22.98 -28.89 -2.68
CA THR A 599 -22.54 -29.10 -1.30
C THR A 599 -22.24 -30.59 -1.05
N TYR A 600 -20.99 -30.93 -0.72
CA TYR A 600 -20.55 -32.26 -0.30
C TYR A 600 -20.93 -32.51 1.17
N VAL A 601 -22.20 -32.80 1.41
CA VAL A 601 -22.67 -33.26 2.73
C VAL A 601 -22.76 -34.78 2.69
N ARG A 602 -21.88 -35.48 3.43
CA ARG A 602 -22.10 -36.90 3.72
C ARG A 602 -23.23 -36.99 4.76
N ARG A 603 -24.47 -36.79 4.31
CA ARG A 603 -25.66 -37.12 5.10
C ARG A 603 -25.77 -38.64 5.11
N VAL A 604 -25.99 -39.20 6.29
CA VAL A 604 -26.55 -40.55 6.44
C VAL A 604 -27.82 -40.54 5.60
N GLU A 605 -27.80 -41.27 4.49
CA GLU A 605 -28.98 -41.56 3.70
C GLU A 605 -30.02 -42.18 4.67
N VAL A 606 -31.05 -41.41 5.01
CA VAL A 606 -32.39 -42.01 5.14
C VAL A 606 -32.85 -42.23 3.70
N GLY A 607 -32.15 -43.14 3.01
CA GLY A 607 -32.29 -43.42 1.60
C GLY A 607 -33.43 -44.39 1.41
N CYS A 608 -34.62 -43.84 1.19
CA CYS A 608 -35.65 -44.50 0.40
C CYS A 608 -36.22 -43.41 -0.50
N ALA A 609 -35.59 -43.17 -1.65
CA ALA A 609 -36.27 -42.48 -2.75
C ALA A 609 -37.56 -43.25 -3.00
N LEU A 610 -38.69 -42.56 -2.89
CA LEU A 610 -39.99 -43.18 -3.10
C LEU A 610 -40.13 -43.44 -4.61
N ASN A 611 -40.65 -44.59 -4.99
CA ASN A 611 -40.96 -44.88 -6.41
C ASN A 611 -42.14 -44.06 -6.95
N HIS A 612 -42.65 -43.09 -6.19
CA HIS A 612 -43.86 -42.32 -6.48
C HIS A 612 -43.63 -40.85 -6.17
N LEU A 613 -44.15 -39.98 -7.03
CA LEU A 613 -44.27 -38.56 -6.75
C LEU A 613 -45.48 -38.35 -5.86
N LEU A 614 -45.28 -37.70 -4.73
CA LEU A 614 -46.35 -37.40 -3.78
C LEU A 614 -46.81 -35.97 -3.95
N PHE A 615 -48.12 -35.77 -3.85
CA PHE A 615 -48.77 -34.48 -3.92
C PHE A 615 -49.77 -34.30 -2.78
N THR A 616 -50.01 -33.05 -2.41
CA THR A 616 -51.17 -32.66 -1.61
C THR A 616 -52.47 -32.74 -2.44
N GLY A 617 -53.64 -32.63 -1.80
CA GLY A 617 -54.93 -32.65 -2.51
C GLY A 617 -55.15 -31.48 -3.47
N ASP A 618 -54.42 -30.38 -3.30
CA ASP A 618 -54.34 -29.22 -4.21
C ASP A 618 -53.23 -29.34 -5.26
N GLY A 619 -52.58 -30.51 -5.35
CA GLY A 619 -51.60 -30.84 -6.37
C GLY A 619 -50.23 -30.21 -6.14
N ILE A 620 -49.88 -29.79 -4.92
CA ILE A 620 -48.54 -29.28 -4.58
C ILE A 620 -47.62 -30.48 -4.30
N PRO A 621 -46.42 -30.54 -4.90
CA PRO A 621 -45.49 -31.65 -4.69
C PRO A 621 -45.00 -31.72 -3.24
N LEU A 622 -44.89 -32.93 -2.73
CA LEU A 622 -44.32 -33.31 -1.44
C LEU A 622 -43.00 -34.07 -1.62
N THR A 623 -42.66 -34.43 -2.85
CA THR A 623 -41.39 -35.02 -3.27
C THR A 623 -40.80 -34.28 -4.46
N ASP A 624 -39.48 -34.31 -4.63
CA ASP A 624 -38.82 -33.84 -5.85
C ASP A 624 -39.06 -34.81 -7.03
N THR A 625 -38.53 -34.46 -8.20
CA THR A 625 -38.67 -35.27 -9.43
C THR A 625 -38.00 -36.65 -9.34
N ALA A 626 -37.09 -36.85 -8.38
CA ALA A 626 -36.42 -38.11 -8.08
C ALA A 626 -37.10 -38.91 -6.96
N GLY A 627 -38.21 -38.41 -6.39
CA GLY A 627 -38.97 -39.07 -5.32
C GLY A 627 -38.40 -38.85 -3.92
N HIS A 628 -37.51 -37.89 -3.71
CA HIS A 628 -37.05 -37.50 -2.37
C HIS A 628 -38.06 -36.60 -1.69
N ILE A 629 -38.30 -36.82 -0.40
CA ILE A 629 -39.23 -36.01 0.39
C ILE A 629 -38.71 -34.58 0.51
N LEU A 630 -39.56 -33.63 0.13
CA LEU A 630 -39.31 -32.21 0.25
C LEU A 630 -39.37 -31.75 1.70
N LYS A 631 -38.65 -30.67 2.00
CA LYS A 631 -38.56 -30.05 3.32
C LYS A 631 -38.96 -28.59 3.26
N SER A 632 -39.53 -28.10 4.35
CA SER A 632 -39.66 -26.67 4.57
C SER A 632 -38.29 -26.00 4.64
N ARG A 633 -38.26 -24.66 4.51
CA ARG A 633 -37.03 -23.87 4.70
C ARG A 633 -36.36 -24.12 6.05
N THR A 634 -37.15 -24.32 7.10
CA THR A 634 -36.68 -24.64 8.46
C THR A 634 -36.20 -26.08 8.62
N GLY A 635 -36.28 -26.90 7.57
CA GLY A 635 -35.81 -28.28 7.53
C GLY A 635 -36.80 -29.33 7.99
N SER A 636 -38.06 -28.96 8.29
CA SER A 636 -39.12 -29.91 8.63
C SER A 636 -39.58 -30.67 7.38
N LEU A 637 -39.84 -31.97 7.51
CA LEU A 637 -40.39 -32.78 6.41
C LEU A 637 -41.81 -32.31 6.08
N LEU A 638 -42.16 -32.28 4.79
CA LEU A 638 -43.53 -31.95 4.36
C LEU A 638 -44.51 -33.14 4.48
N VAL A 639 -44.03 -34.28 5.00
CA VAL A 639 -44.82 -35.50 5.23
C VAL A 639 -44.57 -36.05 6.62
N GLU A 640 -45.61 -36.65 7.20
CA GLU A 640 -45.50 -37.51 8.37
C GLU A 640 -45.10 -38.92 7.93
N LEU A 641 -44.09 -39.48 8.60
CA LEU A 641 -43.60 -40.83 8.34
C LEU A 641 -44.10 -41.81 9.40
N ASP A 642 -44.40 -43.04 8.99
CA ASP A 642 -44.62 -44.15 9.91
C ASP A 642 -43.31 -44.66 10.54
N SER A 643 -43.40 -45.68 11.41
CA SER A 643 -42.24 -46.30 12.06
C SER A 643 -41.24 -46.95 11.09
N ASN A 644 -41.63 -47.18 9.84
CA ASN A 644 -40.79 -47.75 8.78
C ASN A 644 -40.22 -46.68 7.84
N GLY A 645 -40.50 -45.40 8.08
CA GLY A 645 -40.06 -44.29 7.24
C GLY A 645 -40.92 -44.08 5.99
N LEU A 646 -42.13 -44.66 5.92
CA LEU A 646 -43.05 -44.46 4.80
C LEU A 646 -43.99 -43.29 5.06
N PRO A 647 -44.27 -42.45 4.05
CA PRO A 647 -45.15 -41.31 4.19
C PRO A 647 -46.60 -41.76 4.31
N ILE A 648 -47.27 -41.29 5.37
CA ILE A 648 -48.67 -41.62 5.68
C ILE A 648 -49.62 -40.46 5.42
N LYS A 649 -49.17 -39.23 5.68
CA LYS A 649 -49.93 -37.98 5.58
C LYS A 649 -48.97 -36.83 5.26
N ASP A 650 -49.49 -35.71 4.80
CA ASP A 650 -48.66 -34.50 4.71
C ASP A 650 -48.43 -33.86 6.10
N ALA A 651 -47.59 -32.83 6.18
CA ALA A 651 -47.26 -32.12 7.41
C ALA A 651 -48.45 -31.39 8.08
N LEU A 652 -49.60 -31.32 7.40
CA LEU A 652 -50.86 -30.78 7.92
C LEU A 652 -51.86 -31.91 8.24
N SER A 653 -51.38 -33.14 8.35
CA SER A 653 -52.15 -34.36 8.58
C SER A 653 -53.25 -34.63 7.54
N ARG A 654 -53.08 -34.14 6.30
CA ARG A 654 -53.99 -34.37 5.16
C ARG A 654 -53.57 -35.62 4.37
N PRO A 655 -54.47 -36.23 3.59
CA PRO A 655 -54.16 -37.40 2.78
C PRO A 655 -53.17 -37.10 1.64
N LEU A 656 -52.44 -38.13 1.20
CA LEU A 656 -51.47 -38.07 0.11
C LEU A 656 -52.09 -38.49 -1.23
N TYR A 657 -51.62 -37.89 -2.32
CA TYR A 657 -52.07 -38.15 -3.69
C TYR A 657 -50.89 -38.50 -4.59
N ASP A 658 -51.12 -39.30 -5.63
CA ASP A 658 -50.10 -39.58 -6.67
C ASP A 658 -50.07 -38.50 -7.76
N GLU A 659 -49.17 -38.65 -8.75
CA GLU A 659 -49.04 -37.73 -9.89
C GLU A 659 -50.29 -37.58 -10.75
N ASN A 660 -51.24 -38.53 -10.66
CA ASN A 660 -52.51 -38.50 -11.39
C ASN A 660 -53.65 -37.91 -10.54
N GLY A 661 -53.36 -37.39 -9.34
CA GLY A 661 -54.35 -36.87 -8.42
C GLY A 661 -55.20 -37.95 -7.74
N LYS A 662 -54.74 -39.21 -7.74
CA LYS A 662 -55.44 -40.31 -7.08
C LYS A 662 -55.04 -40.40 -5.61
N LEU A 663 -56.04 -40.49 -4.74
CA LEU A 663 -55.87 -40.66 -3.30
C LEU A 663 -55.15 -41.97 -2.97
N LEU A 664 -54.11 -41.90 -2.14
CA LEU A 664 -53.38 -43.06 -1.64
C LEU A 664 -54.09 -43.62 -0.39
N THR A 665 -55.04 -44.54 -0.59
CA THR A 665 -55.94 -45.05 0.48
C THR A 665 -55.43 -46.27 1.25
N ASN A 666 -54.33 -46.91 0.83
CA ASN A 666 -53.80 -48.12 1.47
C ASN A 666 -52.29 -48.00 1.71
N GLN A 667 -51.84 -48.42 2.90
CA GLN A 667 -50.44 -48.51 3.37
C GLN A 667 -49.59 -49.54 2.59
N SER A 668 -49.78 -49.67 1.28
CA SER A 668 -49.00 -50.55 0.41
C SER A 668 -48.79 -49.85 -0.92
N PRO A 669 -47.53 -49.57 -1.30
CA PRO A 669 -47.23 -48.86 -2.54
C PRO A 669 -47.65 -49.72 -3.74
N VAL A 670 -48.72 -49.29 -4.41
CA VAL A 670 -49.09 -49.85 -5.72
C VAL A 670 -48.10 -49.33 -6.73
N ARG A 671 -47.25 -50.22 -7.26
CA ARG A 671 -46.28 -49.94 -8.33
C ARG A 671 -47.00 -49.44 -9.60
N SER A 672 -47.09 -48.13 -9.82
CA SER A 672 -47.27 -47.53 -11.14
C SER A 672 -45.91 -47.14 -11.72
N LYS A 673 -45.72 -47.37 -13.01
CA LYS A 673 -44.57 -46.86 -13.76
C LYS A 673 -44.76 -45.36 -13.96
N ILE A 674 -43.75 -44.58 -13.59
CA ILE A 674 -43.64 -43.15 -13.90
C ILE A 674 -43.91 -42.98 -15.41
N ALA A 675 -44.99 -42.27 -15.73
CA ALA A 675 -45.37 -41.98 -17.10
C ALA A 675 -44.72 -40.67 -17.56
N ALA A 676 -43.99 -40.79 -18.66
CA ALA A 676 -43.65 -39.76 -19.65
C ALA A 676 -42.84 -38.53 -19.19
N GLU A 677 -41.58 -38.53 -19.63
CA GLU A 677 -40.73 -37.39 -19.98
C GLU A 677 -41.46 -36.37 -20.87
N GLY A 678 -42.34 -35.55 -20.29
CA GLY A 678 -43.15 -34.58 -21.02
C GLY A 678 -43.07 -33.18 -20.41
N GLN A 679 -42.40 -32.26 -21.12
CA GLN A 679 -42.65 -30.81 -21.12
C GLN A 679 -42.34 -29.95 -19.87
N PHE A 680 -41.51 -30.38 -18.93
CA PHE A 680 -41.02 -29.45 -17.89
C PHE A 680 -39.86 -28.60 -18.43
N ILE A 681 -39.98 -27.27 -18.34
CA ILE A 681 -38.86 -26.36 -18.60
C ILE A 681 -37.90 -26.52 -17.42
N SER A 682 -36.77 -27.18 -17.64
CA SER A 682 -35.74 -27.36 -16.62
C SER A 682 -34.97 -26.04 -16.45
N ILE A 683 -35.47 -25.18 -15.57
CA ILE A 683 -34.78 -23.97 -15.12
C ILE A 683 -34.15 -24.32 -13.77
N ASN A 684 -32.82 -24.27 -13.71
CA ASN A 684 -32.08 -24.42 -12.46
C ASN A 684 -31.60 -23.04 -12.00
N LEU A 685 -32.01 -22.64 -10.80
CA LEU A 685 -31.69 -21.35 -10.21
C LEU A 685 -30.48 -21.40 -9.26
N ASN A 686 -29.88 -22.57 -9.08
CA ASN A 686 -28.75 -22.86 -8.19
C ASN A 686 -28.97 -22.37 -6.74
N CYS A 687 -30.22 -22.28 -6.29
CA CYS A 687 -30.62 -21.90 -4.94
C CYS A 687 -31.95 -22.54 -4.58
N ASN A 688 -32.19 -22.70 -3.28
CA ASN A 688 -33.45 -23.23 -2.78
C ASN A 688 -34.41 -22.07 -2.52
N LEU A 689 -35.51 -22.05 -3.25
CA LEU A 689 -36.52 -21.02 -3.13
C LEU A 689 -37.73 -21.53 -2.37
N TYR A 690 -38.34 -20.63 -1.59
CA TYR A 690 -39.46 -20.92 -0.72
C TYR A 690 -40.54 -19.85 -0.88
N ASP A 691 -41.80 -20.24 -0.68
CA ASP A 691 -42.90 -19.28 -0.58
C ASP A 691 -42.95 -18.63 0.81
N HIS A 692 -43.94 -17.75 1.02
CA HIS A 692 -44.15 -17.09 2.31
C HIS A 692 -44.58 -18.05 3.45
N LYS A 693 -44.90 -19.31 3.14
CA LYS A 693 -45.29 -20.36 4.10
C LYS A 693 -44.14 -21.33 4.40
N ASP A 694 -42.93 -21.04 3.95
CA ASP A 694 -41.76 -21.92 3.99
C ASP A 694 -41.86 -23.19 3.14
N TRP A 695 -42.80 -23.25 2.18
CA TRP A 695 -42.91 -24.38 1.27
C TRP A 695 -41.89 -24.22 0.12
N PRO A 696 -41.18 -25.29 -0.24
CA PRO A 696 -40.20 -25.24 -1.31
C PRO A 696 -40.89 -25.01 -2.65
N LEU A 697 -40.29 -24.13 -3.43
CA LEU A 697 -40.64 -23.79 -4.80
C LEU A 697 -39.63 -24.36 -5.81
N THR A 698 -38.46 -24.75 -5.32
CA THR A 698 -37.45 -25.53 -6.03
C THR A 698 -37.06 -26.78 -5.24
N ASP A 699 -36.53 -27.80 -5.90
CA ASP A 699 -35.93 -28.96 -5.22
C ASP A 699 -34.56 -28.64 -4.58
N GLU A 700 -33.95 -29.62 -3.90
CA GLU A 700 -32.64 -29.44 -3.24
C GLU A 700 -31.48 -29.17 -4.23
N GLN A 701 -31.71 -29.32 -5.54
CA GLN A 701 -30.75 -29.02 -6.61
C GLN A 701 -31.06 -27.68 -7.32
N GLY A 702 -32.10 -26.96 -6.89
CA GLY A 702 -32.50 -25.67 -7.44
C GLY A 702 -33.37 -25.75 -8.71
N PHE A 703 -33.90 -26.92 -9.07
CA PHE A 703 -34.86 -27.04 -10.17
C PHE A 703 -36.27 -26.65 -9.72
N LEU A 704 -37.02 -26.01 -10.61
CA LEU A 704 -38.41 -25.63 -10.36
C LEU A 704 -39.28 -26.84 -10.02
N LEU A 705 -40.11 -26.68 -8.99
CA LEU A 705 -41.17 -27.62 -8.66
C LEU A 705 -42.44 -27.29 -9.43
N TYR A 706 -43.21 -28.34 -9.74
CA TYR A 706 -44.43 -28.26 -10.54
C TYR A 706 -45.59 -28.91 -9.79
N LYS A 707 -46.78 -28.36 -9.99
CA LYS A 707 -48.02 -29.01 -9.56
C LYS A 707 -48.24 -30.32 -10.33
N SER A 708 -49.08 -31.20 -9.80
CA SER A 708 -49.54 -32.41 -10.52
C SER A 708 -50.21 -32.10 -11.87
N THR A 709 -50.73 -30.88 -12.04
CA THR A 709 -51.28 -30.39 -13.31
C THR A 709 -50.23 -29.93 -14.34
N GLY A 710 -48.95 -29.94 -13.98
CA GLY A 710 -47.84 -29.48 -14.82
C GLY A 710 -47.55 -27.97 -14.75
N SER A 711 -48.23 -27.22 -13.89
CA SER A 711 -47.99 -25.77 -13.72
C SER A 711 -46.83 -25.51 -12.75
N PRO A 712 -45.86 -24.62 -13.07
CA PRO A 712 -44.74 -24.33 -12.17
C PRO A 712 -45.21 -23.62 -10.90
N LEU A 713 -44.50 -23.84 -9.79
CA LEU A 713 -44.75 -23.16 -8.52
C LEU A 713 -44.13 -21.75 -8.46
N ILE A 714 -43.24 -21.39 -9.41
CA ILE A 714 -42.64 -20.06 -9.56
C ILE A 714 -43.04 -19.47 -10.91
N ILE A 715 -43.34 -18.18 -10.90
CA ILE A 715 -43.44 -17.35 -12.10
C ILE A 715 -42.08 -16.70 -12.32
N VAL A 716 -41.46 -16.92 -13.48
CA VAL A 716 -40.16 -16.33 -13.86
C VAL A 716 -40.30 -15.39 -15.06
N ASP A 717 -39.35 -14.48 -15.23
CA ASP A 717 -39.24 -13.64 -16.43
C ASP A 717 -38.63 -14.43 -17.62
N ASN A 718 -38.49 -13.75 -18.77
CA ASN A 718 -37.91 -14.34 -19.98
C ASN A 718 -36.44 -14.80 -19.83
N ASN A 719 -35.75 -14.36 -18.77
CA ASN A 719 -34.38 -14.74 -18.45
C ASN A 719 -34.31 -15.79 -17.33
N GLY A 720 -35.45 -16.30 -16.86
CA GLY A 720 -35.53 -17.26 -15.77
C GLY A 720 -35.45 -16.65 -14.38
N LYS A 721 -35.48 -15.32 -14.23
CA LYS A 721 -35.46 -14.67 -12.91
C LYS A 721 -36.83 -14.79 -12.23
N PRO A 722 -36.91 -15.22 -10.96
CA PRO A 722 -38.16 -15.21 -10.20
C PRO A 722 -38.86 -13.85 -10.21
N LEU A 723 -40.17 -13.84 -10.45
CA LEU A 723 -41.05 -12.69 -10.34
C LEU A 723 -41.98 -12.82 -9.12
N SER A 724 -42.55 -14.01 -8.91
CA SER A 724 -43.39 -14.35 -7.76
C SER A 724 -43.53 -15.86 -7.65
N ASP A 725 -44.14 -16.35 -6.56
CA ASP A 725 -44.69 -17.69 -6.54
C ASP A 725 -45.95 -17.78 -7.46
N TYR A 726 -46.52 -18.98 -7.57
CA TYR A 726 -47.70 -19.25 -8.40
C TYR A 726 -48.98 -18.56 -7.91
N MET A 727 -48.99 -18.00 -6.69
CA MET A 727 -50.10 -17.23 -6.14
C MET A 727 -49.90 -15.71 -6.32
N GLY A 728 -48.74 -15.28 -6.83
CA GLY A 728 -48.39 -13.87 -6.97
C GLY A 728 -47.75 -13.27 -5.71
N ASP A 729 -47.37 -14.10 -4.73
CA ASP A 729 -46.68 -13.69 -3.53
C ASP A 729 -45.14 -13.69 -3.71
N PRO A 730 -44.40 -12.93 -2.89
CA PRO A 730 -42.95 -12.87 -2.96
C PRO A 730 -42.28 -14.20 -2.62
N VAL A 731 -41.11 -14.41 -3.22
CA VAL A 731 -40.28 -15.62 -3.09
C VAL A 731 -39.10 -15.33 -2.20
N TYR A 732 -38.64 -16.31 -1.42
CA TYR A 732 -37.56 -16.20 -0.44
C TYR A 732 -36.47 -17.24 -0.68
N ASP A 733 -35.23 -16.92 -0.32
CA ASP A 733 -34.12 -17.88 -0.32
C ASP A 733 -34.09 -18.73 0.96
N GLU A 734 -33.12 -19.63 1.06
CA GLU A 734 -32.94 -20.52 2.22
C GLU A 734 -32.75 -19.79 3.56
N ASN A 735 -32.28 -18.54 3.54
CA ASN A 735 -32.09 -17.72 4.74
C ASN A 735 -33.34 -16.89 5.08
N GLY A 736 -34.39 -16.96 4.26
CA GLY A 736 -35.60 -16.16 4.42
C GLY A 736 -35.48 -14.75 3.85
N VAL A 737 -34.44 -14.47 3.04
CA VAL A 737 -34.26 -13.18 2.37
C VAL A 737 -35.16 -13.15 1.12
N PRO A 738 -35.95 -12.09 0.90
CA PRO A 738 -36.79 -11.98 -0.28
C PRO A 738 -35.94 -11.88 -1.55
N VAL A 739 -36.29 -12.70 -2.53
CA VAL A 739 -35.75 -12.72 -3.90
C VAL A 739 -36.59 -11.85 -4.83
N THR A 740 -37.87 -11.62 -4.48
CA THR A 740 -38.78 -10.76 -5.24
C THR A 740 -39.47 -9.74 -4.34
N ALA A 741 -39.67 -8.53 -4.85
CA ALA A 741 -40.36 -7.46 -4.15
C ALA A 741 -41.87 -7.54 -4.41
N LYS A 742 -42.70 -7.44 -3.36
CA LYS A 742 -44.17 -7.39 -3.48
C LYS A 742 -44.62 -5.94 -3.64
N ALA A 743 -45.21 -5.61 -4.79
CA ALA A 743 -45.65 -4.24 -5.09
C ALA A 743 -44.56 -3.16 -4.84
N GLY A 744 -43.29 -3.49 -5.18
CA GLY A 744 -42.14 -2.60 -4.98
C GLY A 744 -41.60 -2.52 -3.54
N CYS A 745 -42.09 -3.38 -2.63
CA CYS A 745 -41.63 -3.47 -1.26
C CYS A 745 -40.85 -4.77 -1.02
N TRP A 746 -39.66 -4.66 -0.44
CA TRP A 746 -38.91 -5.78 0.13
C TRP A 746 -39.52 -6.10 1.49
N VAL A 747 -40.19 -7.25 1.58
CA VAL A 747 -40.85 -7.69 2.81
C VAL A 747 -40.30 -9.04 3.24
N ASP A 748 -40.31 -9.29 4.54
CA ASP A 748 -40.01 -10.61 5.08
C ASP A 748 -41.23 -11.53 4.89
N GLN A 749 -41.08 -12.79 5.28
CA GLN A 749 -42.15 -13.79 5.16
C GLN A 749 -43.43 -13.45 5.93
N HIS A 750 -43.34 -12.56 6.92
CA HIS A 750 -44.48 -12.08 7.69
C HIS A 750 -45.08 -10.78 7.11
N GLY A 751 -44.57 -10.30 5.97
CA GLY A 751 -45.01 -9.08 5.31
C GLY A 751 -44.45 -7.79 5.94
N ARG A 752 -43.44 -7.88 6.81
CA ARG A 752 -42.80 -6.70 7.43
C ARG A 752 -41.74 -6.15 6.48
N GLY A 753 -41.69 -4.83 6.31
CA GLY A 753 -40.71 -4.17 5.44
C GLY A 753 -39.27 -4.37 5.90
N LEU A 754 -38.37 -4.74 5.00
CA LEU A 754 -36.95 -4.88 5.29
C LEU A 754 -36.28 -3.51 5.41
N ARG A 755 -35.47 -3.33 6.46
CA ARG A 755 -34.62 -2.17 6.71
C ARG A 755 -33.19 -2.48 6.25
N LEU A 756 -32.86 -2.01 5.06
CA LEU A 756 -31.57 -2.24 4.42
C LEU A 756 -30.70 -0.98 4.51
N TYR A 757 -29.40 -1.17 4.71
CA TYR A 757 -28.41 -0.09 4.80
C TYR A 757 -27.21 -0.36 3.91
N ASP A 758 -26.58 0.72 3.45
CA ASP A 758 -25.26 0.67 2.85
C ASP A 758 -24.17 0.45 3.93
N PRO A 759 -22.92 0.18 3.56
CA PRO A 759 -21.84 0.00 4.52
C PRO A 759 -21.54 1.21 5.43
N ASP A 760 -21.98 2.42 5.04
CA ASP A 760 -21.82 3.64 5.83
C ASP A 760 -23.00 3.85 6.80
N GLY A 761 -23.92 2.88 6.86
CA GLY A 761 -25.09 2.92 7.71
C GLY A 761 -26.22 3.82 7.18
N LEU A 762 -26.19 4.20 5.90
CA LEU A 762 -27.26 4.98 5.29
C LEU A 762 -28.36 4.07 4.73
N PRO A 763 -29.64 4.41 4.91
CA PRO A 763 -30.75 3.54 4.54
C PRO A 763 -30.91 3.45 3.02
N LEU A 764 -31.29 2.27 2.57
CA LEU A 764 -31.57 1.90 1.18
C LEU A 764 -33.06 1.60 0.95
N THR A 765 -33.80 1.33 2.03
CA THR A 765 -35.26 1.16 2.04
C THR A 765 -35.93 2.07 3.06
N ASP A 766 -37.22 2.37 2.85
CA ASP A 766 -38.08 3.02 3.84
C ASP A 766 -38.64 2.02 4.89
N VAL A 767 -39.44 2.51 5.84
CA VAL A 767 -39.95 1.67 6.95
C VAL A 767 -40.93 0.60 6.49
N GLU A 768 -41.51 0.76 5.29
CA GLU A 768 -42.40 -0.19 4.64
C GLU A 768 -41.61 -1.15 3.72
N GLY A 769 -40.28 -1.03 3.65
CA GLY A 769 -39.43 -1.85 2.79
C GLY A 769 -39.38 -1.40 1.34
N ARG A 770 -39.91 -0.21 1.01
CA ARG A 770 -39.81 0.33 -0.35
C ARG A 770 -38.40 0.79 -0.66
N GLU A 771 -37.94 0.49 -1.87
CA GLU A 771 -36.65 0.98 -2.35
C GLU A 771 -36.60 2.50 -2.36
N LEU A 772 -35.44 3.04 -1.97
CA LEU A 772 -35.14 4.45 -2.14
C LEU A 772 -34.49 4.69 -3.50
N TYR A 773 -34.76 5.86 -4.05
CA TYR A 773 -34.23 6.31 -5.33
C TYR A 773 -33.44 7.59 -5.14
N ASP A 774 -32.34 7.74 -5.88
CA ASP A 774 -31.57 8.97 -5.90
C ASP A 774 -32.32 10.12 -6.60
N LEU A 775 -31.76 11.32 -6.54
CA LEU A 775 -32.28 12.52 -7.21
C LEU A 775 -32.31 12.40 -8.76
N SER A 776 -31.67 11.39 -9.32
CA SER A 776 -31.70 11.07 -10.76
C SER A 776 -32.71 9.95 -11.10
N GLY A 777 -33.43 9.41 -10.13
CA GLY A 777 -34.40 8.34 -10.30
C GLY A 777 -33.81 6.92 -10.35
N ASN A 778 -32.53 6.72 -10.00
CA ASN A 778 -31.92 5.39 -9.94
C ASN A 778 -32.16 4.74 -8.57
N SER A 779 -32.47 3.45 -8.54
CA SER A 779 -32.58 2.70 -7.29
C SER A 779 -31.23 2.70 -6.54
N CYS A 780 -31.30 2.86 -5.22
CA CYS A 780 -30.16 2.72 -4.33
C CYS A 780 -29.77 1.25 -4.12
N ILE A 781 -30.61 0.30 -4.55
CA ILE A 781 -30.41 -1.15 -4.40
C ILE A 781 -30.11 -1.79 -5.75
N ARG A 782 -29.24 -2.79 -5.74
CA ARG A 782 -28.97 -3.67 -6.86
C ARG A 782 -29.21 -5.11 -6.46
N ALA A 783 -30.11 -5.73 -7.21
CA ALA A 783 -30.39 -7.14 -7.08
C ALA A 783 -29.25 -8.00 -7.64
N ASP A 784 -29.00 -9.17 -7.06
CA ASP A 784 -28.12 -10.19 -7.64
C ASP A 784 -28.79 -10.92 -8.82
N SER A 785 -28.12 -11.95 -9.36
CA SER A 785 -28.60 -12.71 -10.52
C SER A 785 -29.90 -13.47 -10.27
N ILE A 786 -30.22 -13.81 -9.01
CA ILE A 786 -31.48 -14.48 -8.67
C ILE A 786 -32.56 -13.49 -8.24
N GLY A 787 -32.18 -12.28 -7.81
CA GLY A 787 -33.10 -11.19 -7.51
C GLY A 787 -32.96 -10.58 -6.13
N ARG A 788 -32.11 -11.10 -5.24
CA ARG A 788 -31.96 -10.60 -3.86
C ARG A 788 -31.33 -9.22 -3.82
N PRO A 789 -31.74 -8.33 -2.91
CA PRO A 789 -31.16 -6.99 -2.77
C PRO A 789 -29.74 -7.09 -2.17
N ALA A 790 -28.73 -7.31 -3.02
CA ALA A 790 -27.40 -7.74 -2.57
C ALA A 790 -26.40 -6.60 -2.40
N MET A 791 -26.47 -5.57 -3.26
CA MET A 791 -25.46 -4.50 -3.33
C MET A 791 -26.11 -3.12 -3.34
N ASP A 792 -25.40 -2.13 -2.82
CA ASP A 792 -25.73 -0.72 -3.03
C ASP A 792 -25.34 -0.25 -4.44
N ARG A 793 -25.59 1.03 -4.72
CA ARG A 793 -25.26 1.66 -6.00
C ARG A 793 -23.75 1.65 -6.30
N GLU A 794 -22.91 1.71 -5.27
CA GLU A 794 -21.45 1.69 -5.34
C GLU A 794 -20.88 0.26 -5.40
N PHE A 795 -21.71 -0.76 -5.61
CA PHE A 795 -21.33 -2.19 -5.66
C PHE A 795 -20.77 -2.73 -4.34
N ARG A 796 -21.21 -2.17 -3.21
CA ARG A 796 -20.82 -2.63 -1.88
C ARG A 796 -21.94 -3.45 -1.25
N PRO A 797 -21.65 -4.47 -0.42
CA PRO A 797 -22.68 -5.38 0.06
C PRO A 797 -23.60 -4.72 1.09
N ILE A 798 -24.91 -4.96 0.92
CA ILE A 798 -25.96 -4.46 1.80
C ILE A 798 -25.85 -5.07 3.20
N ARG A 799 -26.27 -4.29 4.20
CA ARG A 799 -26.28 -4.64 5.61
C ARG A 799 -27.65 -4.43 6.25
N ASP A 800 -27.90 -5.13 7.35
CA ASP A 800 -29.00 -4.83 8.26
C ASP A 800 -28.63 -3.69 9.23
N ALA A 801 -29.54 -3.34 10.14
CA ALA A 801 -29.30 -2.31 11.15
C ALA A 801 -28.18 -2.66 12.14
N LEU A 802 -27.85 -3.95 12.31
CA LEU A 802 -26.78 -4.44 13.21
C LEU A 802 -25.42 -4.51 12.49
N GLY A 803 -25.38 -4.25 11.19
CA GLY A 803 -24.19 -4.29 10.36
C GLY A 803 -23.84 -5.67 9.81
N SER A 804 -24.70 -6.68 10.01
CA SER A 804 -24.55 -8.00 9.41
C SER A 804 -24.87 -7.92 7.92
N HIS A 805 -24.09 -8.65 7.10
CA HIS A 805 -24.25 -8.67 5.65
C HIS A 805 -25.36 -9.63 5.22
N ILE A 806 -25.99 -9.40 4.06
CA ILE A 806 -27.11 -10.23 3.57
C ILE A 806 -26.82 -11.74 3.46
N THR A 807 -25.55 -12.14 3.38
CA THR A 807 -25.12 -13.55 3.34
C THR A 807 -24.71 -14.09 4.71
N ASP A 808 -24.75 -13.27 5.77
CA ASP A 808 -24.48 -13.66 7.14
C ASP A 808 -25.71 -14.38 7.71
N PRO A 809 -25.58 -15.56 8.32
CA PRO A 809 -26.70 -16.22 9.00
C PRO A 809 -27.36 -15.38 10.11
N LYS A 810 -26.68 -14.35 10.60
CA LYS A 810 -27.20 -13.40 11.59
C LYS A 810 -27.94 -12.20 10.98
N PHE A 811 -28.00 -12.10 9.66
CA PHE A 811 -28.68 -11.01 8.97
C PHE A 811 -30.15 -10.95 9.37
N ASP A 812 -30.55 -9.82 9.95
CA ASP A 812 -31.93 -9.56 10.33
C ASP A 812 -32.34 -8.13 9.94
N ALA A 813 -32.78 -8.00 8.69
CA ALA A 813 -33.33 -6.77 8.17
C ALA A 813 -34.73 -6.44 8.70
N SER A 814 -35.34 -7.27 9.56
CA SER A 814 -36.60 -6.92 10.23
C SER A 814 -36.39 -5.99 11.42
N VAL A 815 -35.15 -5.86 11.90
CA VAL A 815 -34.79 -4.99 13.02
C VAL A 815 -34.70 -3.53 12.57
N SER A 816 -35.47 -2.68 13.25
CA SER A 816 -35.36 -1.22 13.11
C SER A 816 -34.20 -0.68 13.95
N PRO A 817 -33.56 0.43 13.52
CA PRO A 817 -32.42 1.01 14.23
C PRO A 817 -32.84 1.51 15.62
N GLN A 818 -31.98 1.31 16.63
CA GLN A 818 -32.29 1.66 18.02
C GLN A 818 -32.21 3.18 18.23
N GLY A 819 -33.35 3.87 18.34
CA GLY A 819 -33.37 5.30 18.65
C GLY A 819 -34.78 5.86 18.86
N PRO A 820 -34.93 7.03 19.52
CA PRO A 820 -36.23 7.68 19.68
C PRO A 820 -36.76 8.13 18.31
N HIS A 821 -37.70 7.36 17.75
CA HIS A 821 -38.39 7.65 16.49
C HIS A 821 -39.32 8.86 16.63
N ARG A 822 -38.78 10.08 16.74
CA ARG A 822 -39.56 11.26 16.35
C ARG A 822 -39.53 11.33 14.84
N CYS A 823 -40.57 10.77 14.23
CA CYS A 823 -40.77 10.88 12.79
C CYS A 823 -40.99 12.36 12.45
N ILE A 824 -39.99 12.99 11.83
CA ILE A 824 -40.12 14.32 11.25
C ILE A 824 -40.71 14.11 9.87
N GLU A 825 -41.96 14.54 9.67
CA GLU A 825 -42.59 14.58 8.35
C GLU A 825 -42.37 15.96 7.75
N VAL A 826 -41.76 16.01 6.56
CA VAL A 826 -41.47 17.26 5.86
C VAL A 826 -42.52 17.47 4.77
N LEU A 827 -43.37 18.46 5.01
CA LEU A 827 -44.47 18.84 4.14
C LEU A 827 -44.19 20.19 3.49
N ASP A 828 -44.54 20.35 2.21
CA ASP A 828 -44.51 21.65 1.55
C ASP A 828 -45.64 22.57 2.04
N ASP A 829 -45.67 23.80 1.55
CA ASP A 829 -46.70 24.80 1.89
C ASP A 829 -48.14 24.36 1.55
N ARG A 830 -48.29 23.37 0.67
CA ARG A 830 -49.59 22.78 0.29
C ARG A 830 -49.89 21.52 1.10
N SER A 831 -49.13 21.26 2.17
CA SER A 831 -49.23 20.06 3.01
C SER A 831 -49.00 18.75 2.25
N ARG A 832 -48.17 18.79 1.19
CA ARG A 832 -47.78 17.60 0.42
C ARG A 832 -46.43 17.09 0.93
N ALA A 833 -46.32 15.77 1.04
CA ALA A 833 -45.06 15.08 1.32
C ALA A 833 -43.94 15.53 0.37
N THR A 834 -42.84 16.01 0.93
CA THR A 834 -41.68 16.45 0.15
C THR A 834 -40.56 15.43 0.24
N ARG A 835 -40.08 14.96 -0.92
CA ARG A 835 -38.85 14.17 -1.01
C ARG A 835 -37.63 15.09 -0.94
N ILE A 836 -36.74 14.81 -0.01
CA ILE A 836 -35.53 15.59 0.24
C ILE A 836 -34.30 14.74 -0.06
N PHE A 837 -33.29 15.38 -0.65
CA PHE A 837 -32.03 14.78 -1.05
C PHE A 837 -30.84 15.59 -0.54
N ASP A 838 -29.71 14.94 -0.31
CA ASP A 838 -28.45 15.63 -0.06
C ASP A 838 -27.85 16.19 -1.37
N LYS A 839 -26.70 16.87 -1.27
CA LYS A 839 -25.97 17.40 -2.43
C LYS A 839 -25.48 16.34 -3.43
N THR A 840 -25.33 15.09 -2.99
CA THR A 840 -24.94 13.96 -3.85
C THR A 840 -26.15 13.29 -4.51
N GLY A 841 -27.36 13.72 -4.14
CA GLY A 841 -28.62 13.17 -4.61
C GLY A 841 -29.09 11.96 -3.82
N ARG A 842 -28.53 11.66 -2.64
CA ARG A 842 -29.02 10.58 -1.77
C ARG A 842 -30.30 11.01 -1.05
N PRO A 843 -31.30 10.13 -0.94
CA PRO A 843 -32.57 10.46 -0.31
C PRO A 843 -32.46 10.54 1.21
N LEU A 844 -32.98 11.64 1.77
CA LEU A 844 -33.02 11.94 3.21
C LEU A 844 -34.43 11.78 3.80
N THR A 845 -35.46 11.73 2.95
CA THR A 845 -36.83 11.34 3.30
C THR A 845 -37.33 10.23 2.40
N ASP A 846 -38.35 9.50 2.85
CA ASP A 846 -39.10 8.59 1.99
C ASP A 846 -40.11 9.30 1.08
N CYS A 847 -40.89 8.53 0.31
CA CYS A 847 -41.91 9.05 -0.60
C CYS A 847 -43.11 9.72 0.11
N LYS A 848 -43.26 9.54 1.43
CA LYS A 848 -44.26 10.21 2.27
C LYS A 848 -43.65 11.41 3.00
N GLY A 849 -42.41 11.80 2.69
CA GLY A 849 -41.74 12.94 3.32
C GLY A 849 -41.27 12.65 4.75
N ARG A 850 -41.27 11.39 5.19
CA ARG A 850 -40.79 11.02 6.52
C ARG A 850 -39.26 10.97 6.51
N CYS A 851 -38.64 11.62 7.50
CA CYS A 851 -37.19 11.62 7.67
C CYS A 851 -36.65 10.19 7.81
N MET A 852 -35.56 9.93 7.09
CA MET A 852 -34.82 8.69 7.16
C MET A 852 -33.83 8.72 8.33
N PHE A 853 -33.44 7.54 8.79
CA PHE A 853 -32.50 7.34 9.89
C PHE A 853 -31.37 6.41 9.45
N SER A 854 -30.16 6.66 9.92
CA SER A 854 -29.05 5.73 9.76
C SER A 854 -29.22 4.48 10.64
N SER A 855 -28.40 3.46 10.42
CA SER A 855 -28.43 2.19 11.15
C SER A 855 -28.22 2.34 12.66
N ASP A 856 -27.54 3.40 13.09
CA ASP A 856 -27.36 3.79 14.50
C ASP A 856 -28.56 4.55 15.11
N GLY A 857 -29.60 4.84 14.32
CA GLY A 857 -30.78 5.58 14.75
C GLY A 857 -30.67 7.10 14.66
N SER A 858 -29.58 7.65 14.11
CA SER A 858 -29.43 9.09 13.92
C SER A 858 -30.30 9.61 12.74
N PRO A 859 -31.04 10.74 12.90
CA PRO A 859 -31.82 11.32 11.80
C PRO A 859 -30.89 11.90 10.73
N LEU A 860 -31.25 11.70 9.46
CA LEU A 860 -30.46 12.24 8.33
C LEU A 860 -30.75 13.71 8.02
N ILE A 861 -31.82 14.27 8.60
CA ILE A 861 -32.19 15.68 8.48
C ILE A 861 -32.12 16.34 9.85
N ARG A 862 -31.58 17.56 9.88
CA ARG A 862 -31.58 18.44 11.04
C ARG A 862 -32.41 19.68 10.75
N ILE A 863 -33.23 20.06 11.73
CA ILE A 863 -33.91 21.36 11.75
C ILE A 863 -33.16 22.22 12.75
N SER A 864 -32.49 23.27 12.27
CA SER A 864 -31.83 24.25 13.15
C SER A 864 -32.85 25.00 14.02
N ASP A 865 -32.40 25.66 15.09
CA ASP A 865 -33.26 26.54 15.92
C ASP A 865 -33.94 27.64 15.11
N SER A 866 -33.36 28.01 13.95
CA SER A 866 -33.93 28.97 13.00
C SER A 866 -34.99 28.37 12.05
N GLY A 867 -35.35 27.10 12.23
CA GLY A 867 -36.29 26.36 11.38
C GLY A 867 -35.71 25.89 10.04
N ARG A 868 -34.42 26.13 9.77
CA ARG A 868 -33.79 25.74 8.49
C ARG A 868 -33.43 24.27 8.47
N LEU A 869 -33.77 23.63 7.34
CA LEU A 869 -33.40 22.26 7.02
C LEU A 869 -31.96 22.17 6.53
N ALA A 870 -31.23 21.17 7.02
CA ALA A 870 -29.92 20.76 6.55
C ALA A 870 -29.79 19.24 6.70
N ASP A 871 -28.81 18.64 6.03
CA ASP A 871 -28.49 17.23 6.28
C ASP A 871 -27.80 17.04 7.66
N ARG A 872 -27.42 15.81 7.97
CA ARG A 872 -26.76 15.50 9.26
C ARG A 872 -25.38 16.16 9.39
N GLU A 873 -24.72 16.49 8.29
CA GLU A 873 -23.45 17.22 8.24
C GLU A 873 -23.63 18.74 8.33
N GLY A 874 -24.86 19.24 8.12
CA GLY A 874 -25.18 20.67 8.12
C GLY A 874 -25.12 21.32 6.74
N ASP A 875 -25.02 20.53 5.67
CA ASP A 875 -25.04 20.99 4.29
C ASP A 875 -26.49 21.24 3.79
N THR A 876 -26.60 22.03 2.72
CA THR A 876 -27.86 22.33 2.04
C THR A 876 -28.48 21.06 1.46
N VAL A 877 -29.80 20.92 1.64
CA VAL A 877 -30.60 19.82 1.09
C VAL A 877 -31.49 20.31 -0.04
N TYR A 878 -31.98 19.39 -0.87
CA TYR A 878 -32.67 19.69 -2.12
C TYR A 878 -33.99 18.93 -2.22
N ASP A 879 -34.98 19.48 -2.91
CA ASP A 879 -36.18 18.75 -3.29
C ASP A 879 -35.97 17.90 -4.56
N ALA A 880 -37.04 17.22 -5.00
CA ALA A 880 -37.03 16.41 -6.22
C ALA A 880 -36.78 17.22 -7.51
N ASP A 881 -37.07 18.52 -7.50
CA ASP A 881 -36.86 19.45 -8.60
C ASP A 881 -35.47 20.11 -8.54
N LYS A 882 -34.59 19.62 -7.65
CA LYS A 882 -33.22 20.10 -7.41
C LYS A 882 -33.16 21.52 -6.85
N MET A 883 -34.27 22.03 -6.31
CA MET A 883 -34.32 23.32 -5.63
C MET A 883 -33.80 23.18 -4.19
N PRO A 884 -32.89 24.06 -3.75
CA PRO A 884 -32.35 24.02 -2.40
C PRO A 884 -33.40 24.44 -1.36
N LEU A 885 -33.38 23.77 -0.21
CA LEU A 885 -34.22 24.06 0.94
C LEU A 885 -33.37 24.72 2.05
N GLY A 886 -34.03 25.32 3.04
CA GLY A 886 -33.36 26.01 4.15
C GLY A 886 -32.59 27.27 3.72
N CYS A 887 -32.89 27.82 2.54
CA CYS A 887 -32.25 29.04 2.04
C CYS A 887 -32.58 30.25 2.92
N GLY A 888 -31.69 31.24 2.91
CA GLY A 888 -31.91 32.50 3.58
C GLY A 888 -31.19 33.65 2.88
N PRO A 889 -31.56 34.91 3.17
CA PRO A 889 -31.11 36.09 2.42
C PRO A 889 -29.60 36.39 2.52
N GLY A 890 -28.86 35.69 3.40
CA GLY A 890 -27.42 35.87 3.60
C GLY A 890 -26.55 34.70 3.16
N LYS A 891 -27.10 33.71 2.43
CA LYS A 891 -26.34 32.57 1.90
C LYS A 891 -26.57 32.45 0.40
N PRO A 892 -25.54 32.04 -0.37
CA PRO A 892 -25.70 31.80 -1.79
C PRO A 892 -26.62 30.59 -2.02
N ILE A 893 -27.56 30.74 -2.93
CA ILE A 893 -28.43 29.68 -3.42
C ILE A 893 -27.65 28.91 -4.48
N LYS A 894 -27.35 27.65 -4.16
CA LYS A 894 -26.53 26.77 -4.98
C LYS A 894 -27.35 25.58 -5.41
N TYR A 895 -27.00 25.06 -6.58
CA TYR A 895 -27.51 23.80 -7.11
C TYR A 895 -26.76 22.61 -6.48
N PRO A 896 -27.27 21.35 -6.56
CA PRO A 896 -26.57 20.19 -6.00
C PRO A 896 -25.09 20.05 -6.40
N CYS A 897 -24.72 20.47 -7.60
CA CYS A 897 -23.33 20.47 -8.08
C CYS A 897 -22.43 21.58 -7.47
N GLY A 898 -22.95 22.35 -6.51
CA GLY A 898 -22.26 23.45 -5.84
C GLY A 898 -22.21 24.77 -6.62
N LYS A 899 -22.70 24.79 -7.87
CA LYS A 899 -22.74 25.99 -8.70
C LYS A 899 -23.85 26.96 -8.27
N PRO A 900 -23.63 28.28 -8.33
CA PRO A 900 -24.66 29.29 -8.11
C PRO A 900 -25.90 29.11 -8.97
N MET A 901 -27.08 29.33 -8.40
CA MET A 901 -28.34 29.40 -9.14
C MET A 901 -28.61 30.84 -9.57
N ARG A 902 -28.82 31.04 -10.88
CA ARG A 902 -29.28 32.28 -11.49
C ARG A 902 -30.77 32.20 -11.76
N LEU A 903 -31.54 32.95 -10.96
CA LEU A 903 -33.00 33.00 -11.02
C LEU A 903 -33.44 34.36 -11.56
N TYR A 904 -34.54 34.37 -12.32
CA TYR A 904 -35.12 35.57 -12.92
C TYR A 904 -36.61 35.67 -12.63
N ASP A 905 -37.17 36.88 -12.68
CA ASP A 905 -38.62 37.09 -12.70
C ASP A 905 -39.20 36.94 -14.12
N SER A 906 -40.52 37.06 -14.23
CA SER A 906 -41.25 37.04 -15.51
C SER A 906 -40.86 38.12 -16.52
N CYS A 907 -40.16 39.17 -16.06
CA CYS A 907 -39.62 40.26 -16.88
C CYS A 907 -38.14 40.06 -17.22
N ALA A 908 -37.60 38.86 -16.98
CA ALA A 908 -36.18 38.52 -17.14
C ALA A 908 -35.24 39.32 -16.23
N TRP A 909 -35.73 39.95 -15.16
CA TRP A 909 -34.87 40.62 -14.17
C TRP A 909 -34.22 39.59 -13.25
N PRO A 910 -32.91 39.71 -12.96
CA PRO A 910 -32.24 38.78 -12.06
C PRO A 910 -32.77 38.94 -10.63
N LEU A 911 -32.92 37.81 -9.96
CA LEU A 911 -33.32 37.68 -8.56
C LEU A 911 -32.16 37.23 -7.68
N THR A 912 -31.12 36.67 -8.29
CA THR A 912 -29.85 36.31 -7.65
C THR A 912 -28.67 36.91 -8.42
N ASP A 913 -27.56 37.15 -7.72
CA ASP A 913 -26.32 37.58 -8.36
C ASP A 913 -25.55 36.40 -9.00
N LYS A 914 -24.35 36.69 -9.51
CA LYS A 914 -23.49 35.69 -10.17
C LYS A 914 -23.03 34.57 -9.23
N GLU A 915 -22.93 34.85 -7.93
CA GLU A 915 -22.52 33.91 -6.87
C GLU A 915 -23.73 33.21 -6.23
N GLY A 916 -24.94 33.58 -6.65
CA GLY A 916 -26.21 32.98 -6.24
C GLY A 916 -26.82 33.63 -5.01
N PHE A 917 -26.31 34.78 -4.53
CA PHE A 917 -26.94 35.49 -3.43
C PHE A 917 -28.24 36.12 -3.88
N PRO A 918 -29.33 36.01 -3.08
CA PRO A 918 -30.55 36.76 -3.34
C PRO A 918 -30.29 38.26 -3.39
N LEU A 919 -30.74 38.90 -4.46
CA LEU A 919 -30.63 40.35 -4.61
C LEU A 919 -31.59 41.05 -3.65
N LEU A 920 -31.16 42.19 -3.10
CA LEU A 920 -31.96 42.99 -2.17
C LEU A 920 -32.39 44.28 -2.85
N THR A 921 -33.62 44.72 -2.59
CA THR A 921 -34.08 46.08 -2.89
C THR A 921 -33.34 47.11 -2.03
N ALA A 922 -33.43 48.41 -2.37
CA ALA A 922 -32.80 49.48 -1.57
C ALA A 922 -33.27 49.46 -0.10
N GLY A 923 -34.53 49.07 0.14
CA GLY A 923 -35.08 48.90 1.49
C GLY A 923 -34.67 47.60 2.20
N GLY A 924 -33.68 46.86 1.69
CA GLY A 924 -33.17 45.62 2.28
C GLY A 924 -34.09 44.41 2.15
N ARG A 925 -35.20 44.50 1.40
CA ARG A 925 -36.09 43.36 1.15
C ARG A 925 -35.53 42.48 0.05
N SER A 926 -35.49 41.18 0.26
CA SER A 926 -35.10 40.19 -0.75
C SER A 926 -36.02 40.25 -1.96
N MET A 927 -35.44 40.27 -3.16
CA MET A 927 -36.17 40.13 -4.42
C MET A 927 -36.74 38.73 -4.61
N LEU A 928 -36.24 37.76 -3.83
CA LEU A 928 -36.66 36.37 -3.85
C LEU A 928 -37.38 36.03 -2.53
N LEU A 929 -38.60 35.51 -2.65
CA LEU A 929 -39.36 34.95 -1.54
C LEU A 929 -39.11 33.45 -1.43
N VAL A 930 -39.02 32.97 -0.20
CA VAL A 930 -38.87 31.55 0.11
C VAL A 930 -40.13 31.01 0.81
N ASP A 931 -40.43 29.74 0.58
CA ASP A 931 -41.53 29.02 1.24
C ASP A 931 -41.19 28.70 2.72
N ARG A 932 -42.09 28.00 3.44
CA ARG A 932 -41.84 27.63 4.86
C ARG A 932 -40.68 26.66 5.05
N LEU A 933 -40.27 25.94 4.01
CA LEU A 933 -39.11 25.07 4.02
C LEU A 933 -37.81 25.81 3.64
N GLY A 934 -37.90 27.10 3.32
CA GLY A 934 -36.79 27.90 2.83
C GLY A 934 -36.44 27.60 1.37
N ARG A 935 -37.37 27.08 0.57
CA ARG A 935 -37.23 26.87 -0.88
C ARG A 935 -37.49 28.17 -1.63
N PRO A 936 -36.69 28.55 -2.65
CA PRO A 936 -37.05 29.63 -3.55
C PRO A 936 -38.42 29.37 -4.19
N ALA A 937 -39.38 30.26 -3.95
CA ALA A 937 -40.78 30.03 -4.31
C ALA A 937 -41.30 31.04 -5.34
N SER A 938 -40.98 32.32 -5.17
CA SER A 938 -41.48 33.40 -6.03
C SER A 938 -40.59 34.64 -5.98
N ASP A 939 -40.79 35.56 -6.92
CA ASP A 939 -40.25 36.91 -6.82
C ASP A 939 -40.93 37.72 -5.70
N LEU A 940 -40.43 38.93 -5.41
CA LEU A 940 -40.97 39.83 -4.38
C LEU A 940 -42.47 40.17 -4.55
N ASN A 941 -43.01 40.04 -5.76
CA ASN A 941 -44.42 40.30 -6.07
C ASN A 941 -45.28 39.03 -6.06
N GLY A 942 -44.70 37.87 -5.72
CA GLY A 942 -45.38 36.57 -5.79
C GLY A 942 -45.44 35.96 -7.19
N GLY A 943 -44.66 36.49 -8.15
CA GLY A 943 -44.53 35.95 -9.49
C GLY A 943 -43.65 34.69 -9.55
N ASP A 944 -43.78 33.92 -10.63
CA ASP A 944 -43.02 32.69 -10.83
C ASP A 944 -41.51 32.95 -11.05
N LEU A 945 -40.70 31.94 -10.75
CA LEU A 945 -39.26 31.96 -10.98
C LEU A 945 -38.91 31.40 -12.35
N TYR A 946 -37.95 32.01 -13.03
CA TYR A 946 -37.49 31.61 -14.37
C TYR A 946 -35.97 31.37 -14.39
N ASP A 947 -35.52 30.50 -15.30
CA ASP A 947 -34.09 30.31 -15.59
C ASP A 947 -33.60 31.27 -16.69
N GLY A 948 -32.32 31.20 -17.04
CA GLY A 948 -31.72 32.05 -18.08
C GLY A 948 -32.30 31.85 -19.49
N GLU A 949 -33.01 30.74 -19.74
CA GLU A 949 -33.68 30.44 -21.01
C GLU A 949 -35.17 30.82 -20.98
N GLY A 950 -35.65 31.39 -19.87
CA GLY A 950 -37.06 31.79 -19.70
C GLY A 950 -38.01 30.63 -19.42
N ARG A 951 -37.50 29.46 -18.99
CA ARG A 951 -38.34 28.34 -18.52
C ARG A 951 -38.75 28.58 -17.08
N LYS A 952 -39.98 28.25 -16.74
CA LYS A 952 -40.54 28.45 -15.40
C LYS A 952 -40.09 27.34 -14.44
N SER A 953 -39.91 27.67 -13.17
CA SER A 953 -39.65 26.69 -12.11
C SER A 953 -40.78 25.68 -12.03
N GLY A 954 -40.43 24.39 -12.07
CA GLY A 954 -41.37 23.26 -12.16
C GLY A 954 -41.67 22.79 -13.58
N GLU A 955 -41.14 23.45 -14.62
CA GLU A 955 -41.18 22.94 -16.00
C GLU A 955 -40.02 21.99 -16.28
N ASP A 956 -40.27 20.97 -17.11
CA ASP A 956 -39.23 20.05 -17.58
C ASP A 956 -38.11 20.82 -18.28
N GLY A 957 -36.88 20.58 -17.81
CA GLY A 957 -35.68 21.22 -18.36
C GLY A 957 -35.32 22.56 -17.75
N PHE A 958 -36.04 23.05 -16.73
CA PHE A 958 -35.61 24.20 -15.92
C PHE A 958 -34.15 24.02 -15.46
N ALA A 959 -33.26 24.92 -15.89
CA ALA A 959 -31.81 24.83 -15.67
C ALA A 959 -31.25 26.18 -15.16
N PRO A 960 -31.38 26.46 -13.86
CA PRO A 960 -30.96 27.72 -13.24
C PRO A 960 -29.43 27.86 -13.12
N LEU A 961 -28.66 27.01 -13.80
CA LEU A 961 -27.20 27.04 -13.84
C LEU A 961 -26.63 27.80 -15.03
N ILE A 962 -27.44 27.97 -16.09
CA ILE A 962 -26.98 28.53 -17.35
C ILE A 962 -27.08 30.05 -17.26
N SER A 963 -25.92 30.70 -17.31
CA SER A 963 -25.84 32.04 -17.87
C SER A 963 -25.69 31.87 -19.38
N PRO A 964 -26.58 32.42 -20.22
CA PRO A 964 -26.38 32.39 -21.67
C PRO A 964 -25.13 33.15 -22.14
N TRP A 965 -24.43 33.85 -21.22
CA TRP A 965 -23.27 34.69 -21.51
C TRP A 965 -22.12 34.43 -20.52
N GLY A 966 -20.89 34.35 -21.02
CA GLY A 966 -19.69 34.19 -20.21
C GLY A 966 -19.51 35.33 -19.19
N ASP A 967 -18.75 35.09 -18.12
CA ASP A 967 -18.61 35.94 -16.92
C ASP A 967 -17.90 37.30 -17.13
N GLY A 968 -18.09 37.94 -18.29
CA GLY A 968 -17.65 39.30 -18.59
C GLY A 968 -18.47 40.34 -17.83
N PHE A 969 -18.34 40.38 -16.50
CA PHE A 969 -18.92 41.43 -15.68
C PHE A 969 -18.05 42.67 -15.71
N THR A 970 -18.59 43.79 -16.22
CA THR A 970 -17.94 45.08 -16.12
C THR A 970 -18.18 45.66 -14.73
N LYS A 971 -17.13 45.80 -13.91
CA LYS A 971 -17.24 46.58 -12.66
C LYS A 971 -17.55 48.02 -13.04
N LEU A 972 -18.55 48.62 -12.39
CA LEU A 972 -18.95 49.99 -12.68
C LEU A 972 -17.87 50.96 -12.16
N CYS A 973 -16.78 51.16 -12.90
CA CYS A 973 -15.73 52.14 -12.56
C CYS A 973 -16.12 53.58 -12.95
N LEU A 974 -17.42 53.88 -12.99
CA LEU A 974 -17.94 55.17 -13.43
C LEU A 974 -18.09 56.10 -12.22
N PHE A 975 -17.20 57.08 -12.12
CA PHE A 975 -17.41 58.36 -11.43
C PHE A 975 -17.67 58.36 -9.91
N GLY A 976 -17.09 57.42 -9.13
CA GLY A 976 -17.21 57.47 -7.66
C GLY A 976 -18.63 57.25 -7.13
N LEU A 977 -19.47 56.58 -7.93
CA LEU A 977 -20.79 56.11 -7.51
C LEU A 977 -20.66 55.07 -6.38
N PRO A 978 -21.66 54.98 -5.47
CA PRO A 978 -21.67 53.94 -4.44
C PRO A 978 -21.71 52.55 -5.07
N GLU A 979 -21.12 51.55 -4.38
CA GLU A 979 -21.00 50.18 -4.89
C GLU A 979 -22.38 49.58 -5.23
N LYS A 980 -23.44 49.95 -4.51
CA LYS A 980 -24.81 49.49 -4.76
C LYS A 980 -25.68 50.59 -5.36
N ILE A 981 -26.19 50.34 -6.57
CA ILE A 981 -27.09 51.25 -7.29
C ILE A 981 -28.43 50.60 -7.59
N TYR A 982 -29.49 51.42 -7.60
CA TYR A 982 -30.88 51.00 -7.75
C TYR A 982 -31.62 51.85 -8.80
N ASP A 983 -32.69 51.30 -9.37
CA ASP A 983 -33.58 52.02 -10.29
C ASP A 983 -34.66 52.83 -9.55
N GLU A 984 -35.52 53.53 -10.31
CA GLU A 984 -36.65 54.32 -9.77
C GLU A 984 -37.69 53.49 -8.98
N LYS A 985 -37.64 52.16 -9.08
CA LYS A 985 -38.50 51.21 -8.35
C LYS A 985 -37.75 50.52 -7.20
N ALA A 986 -36.58 51.02 -6.82
CA ALA A 986 -35.72 50.44 -5.79
C ALA A 986 -35.22 49.02 -6.09
N ARG A 987 -35.19 48.61 -7.37
CA ARG A 987 -34.60 47.34 -7.81
C ARG A 987 -33.10 47.52 -8.04
N PRO A 988 -32.26 46.56 -7.61
CA PRO A 988 -30.82 46.65 -7.76
C PRO A 988 -30.41 46.61 -9.23
N LEU A 989 -29.42 47.42 -9.56
CA LEU A 989 -28.75 47.48 -10.86
C LEU A 989 -27.31 46.96 -10.78
N THR A 990 -26.77 46.82 -9.55
CA THR A 990 -25.51 46.15 -9.25
C THR A 990 -25.69 45.07 -8.17
N ASP A 991 -24.77 44.10 -8.13
CA ASP A 991 -24.67 43.12 -7.05
C ASP A 991 -24.04 43.71 -5.77
N SER A 992 -23.80 42.87 -4.75
CA SER A 992 -23.20 43.32 -3.49
C SER A 992 -21.77 43.84 -3.61
N ASP A 993 -21.05 43.45 -4.67
CA ASP A 993 -19.66 43.83 -4.95
C ASP A 993 -19.57 45.03 -5.93
N GLY A 994 -20.73 45.54 -6.36
CA GLY A 994 -20.86 46.64 -7.31
C GLY A 994 -20.64 46.28 -8.77
N LEU A 995 -20.82 45.02 -9.14
CA LEU A 995 -20.82 44.58 -10.54
C LEU A 995 -22.19 44.80 -11.16
N LEU A 996 -22.21 45.22 -12.42
CA LEU A 996 -23.45 45.41 -13.17
C LEU A 996 -24.25 44.12 -13.29
N LEU A 997 -25.53 44.20 -12.97
CA LEU A 997 -26.48 43.12 -13.20
C LEU A 997 -26.94 43.12 -14.66
N MET A 998 -27.18 41.92 -15.18
CA MET A 998 -27.72 41.68 -16.52
C MET A 998 -29.07 40.99 -16.41
N ASN A 999 -29.98 41.27 -17.35
CA ASN A 999 -31.20 40.48 -17.51
C ASN A 999 -30.88 39.10 -18.13
N ALA A 1000 -31.87 38.20 -18.20
CA ALA A 1000 -31.69 36.87 -18.79
C ALA A 1000 -31.20 36.90 -20.26
N PHE A 1001 -31.43 38.01 -20.97
CA PHE A 1001 -30.98 38.23 -22.35
C PHE A 1001 -29.56 38.80 -22.47
N GLY A 1002 -28.83 38.95 -21.35
CA GLY A 1002 -27.45 39.47 -21.34
C GLY A 1002 -27.34 40.99 -21.50
N GLN A 1003 -28.44 41.73 -21.31
CA GLN A 1003 -28.44 43.19 -21.39
C GLN A 1003 -28.21 43.78 -19.99
N GLU A 1004 -27.27 44.73 -19.88
CA GLU A 1004 -27.00 45.45 -18.64
C GLU A 1004 -28.26 46.23 -18.19
N LEU A 1005 -28.70 46.04 -16.95
CA LEU A 1005 -29.95 46.63 -16.47
C LEU A 1005 -29.92 48.17 -16.48
N VAL A 1006 -28.75 48.78 -16.31
CA VAL A 1006 -28.55 50.24 -16.40
C VAL A 1006 -28.89 50.78 -17.80
N SER A 1007 -28.71 49.96 -18.84
CA SER A 1007 -29.01 50.33 -20.23
C SER A 1007 -30.51 50.27 -20.57
N LEU A 1008 -31.34 49.64 -19.74
CA LEU A 1008 -32.77 49.39 -19.99
C LEU A 1008 -33.68 50.59 -19.70
N GLY A 1009 -33.21 51.81 -19.98
CA GLY A 1009 -34.03 53.02 -19.90
C GLY A 1009 -34.18 53.60 -18.49
N CYS A 1010 -33.29 53.26 -17.55
CA CYS A 1010 -33.19 53.93 -16.26
C CYS A 1010 -32.89 55.42 -16.46
N ARG A 1011 -33.78 56.32 -16.03
CA ARG A 1011 -33.55 57.78 -16.14
C ARG A 1011 -32.81 58.34 -14.93
N ARG A 1012 -32.99 57.71 -13.78
CA ARG A 1012 -32.39 58.08 -12.49
C ARG A 1012 -31.84 56.83 -11.80
N LEU A 1013 -30.69 56.97 -11.16
CA LEU A 1013 -30.04 55.96 -10.35
C LEU A 1013 -30.03 56.42 -8.89
N PHE A 1014 -30.26 55.50 -7.98
CA PHE A 1014 -30.33 55.75 -6.54
C PHE A 1014 -29.30 54.91 -5.78
N ASN A 1015 -28.84 55.38 -4.62
CA ASN A 1015 -28.05 54.58 -3.68
C ASN A 1015 -28.96 53.75 -2.74
N GLU A 1016 -28.36 52.98 -1.84
CA GLU A 1016 -29.07 52.11 -0.88
C GLU A 1016 -29.99 52.87 0.10
N ILE A 1017 -29.71 54.15 0.39
CA ILE A 1017 -30.58 55.00 1.23
C ILE A 1017 -31.64 55.77 0.43
N GLY A 1018 -31.73 55.52 -0.89
CA GLY A 1018 -32.74 56.11 -1.76
C GLY A 1018 -32.42 57.52 -2.27
N GLU A 1019 -31.18 58.00 -2.13
CA GLU A 1019 -30.74 59.27 -2.68
C GLU A 1019 -30.38 59.12 -4.17
N GLU A 1020 -30.81 60.07 -4.99
CA GLU A 1020 -30.49 60.09 -6.41
C GLU A 1020 -28.99 60.41 -6.61
N VAL A 1021 -28.23 59.44 -7.12
CA VAL A 1021 -26.79 59.57 -7.37
C VAL A 1021 -26.48 59.96 -8.81
N TYR A 1022 -27.40 59.72 -9.75
CA TYR A 1022 -27.19 60.05 -11.15
C TYR A 1022 -28.50 60.21 -11.92
N ARG A 1023 -28.55 61.17 -12.86
CA ARG A 1023 -29.67 61.40 -13.78
C ARG A 1023 -29.21 61.42 -15.23
N PHE A 1024 -29.72 60.49 -16.04
CA PHE A 1024 -29.49 60.50 -17.48
C PHE A 1024 -30.25 61.68 -18.11
N LYS A 1025 -29.53 62.61 -18.73
CA LYS A 1025 -30.14 63.70 -19.51
C LYS A 1025 -30.78 63.10 -20.76
N ASN A 1026 -32.10 63.28 -20.92
CA ASN A 1026 -32.89 62.80 -22.07
C ASN A 1026 -32.17 62.97 -23.41
N SER A 1027 -31.72 61.88 -24.03
CA SER A 1027 -31.22 61.88 -25.42
C SER A 1027 -32.34 61.49 -26.41
N ARG A 1028 -33.46 62.23 -26.41
CA ARG A 1028 -34.27 62.36 -27.64
C ARG A 1028 -33.54 63.30 -28.61
N ARG A 1029 -32.40 62.87 -29.16
CA ARG A 1029 -31.75 63.35 -30.40
C ARG A 1029 -30.34 62.76 -30.52
N ALA A 1030 -30.23 61.60 -31.16
CA ALA A 1030 -29.02 61.19 -31.90
C ALA A 1030 -29.35 60.08 -32.90
N THR A 1031 -30.28 60.35 -33.82
CA THR A 1031 -30.22 59.74 -35.16
C THR A 1031 -29.03 60.33 -35.91
N LYS A 1032 -28.24 59.46 -36.57
CA LYS A 1032 -27.19 59.73 -37.57
C LYS A 1032 -25.92 60.48 -37.09
N LYS A 1033 -24.85 59.71 -36.83
CA LYS A 1033 -23.57 59.68 -37.60
C LYS A 1033 -22.48 58.95 -36.81
N GLY A 1034 -21.79 58.01 -37.49
CA GLY A 1034 -20.44 57.61 -37.12
C GLY A 1034 -20.24 56.12 -36.83
N ARG A 1035 -19.97 55.33 -37.87
CA ARG A 1035 -19.18 54.10 -37.77
C ARG A 1035 -17.81 54.42 -37.15
N LYS A 1036 -17.42 53.73 -36.08
CA LYS A 1036 -16.18 52.95 -36.00
C LYS A 1036 -16.21 52.09 -34.74
#